data_AF-A0A813ETQ7-F1
#
_entry.id   AF-A0A813ETQ7-F1
#
_cell.length_a   1.000
_cell.length_b   1.000
_cell.length_c   1.000
_cell.angle_alpha   90.00
_cell.angle_beta   90.00
_cell.angle_gamma   90.00
#
_symmetry.space_group_name_H-M   'P 1'
#
loop_
_entity.id
_entity.type
_entity.pdbx_description
1 polymer ?
#
loop_
_entity_poly.entity_id
_entity_poly.type
_entity_poly.pdbx_seq_one_letter_code
_entity_poly.pdbx_strand_id
1 'polypeptide(L)'
;MISAGMSCQLIHYTHEEHDKFFDLCKKFDFLIVRCNPGQIKADGGDQGKFDNSMREVRKAGIQAWPSPDVMEKMGAKDALCKVATMNCGLEDTLAYYSEEDFGVGFKKTMAFQPRVIKQNRGSSGEGIWIIKLKAGNYCATFGERSCENDEKLILMEANDNHEEEHTVGEFIEFCVNGCNDKSGTWTSKGVGKYLEGGKAAGGQIVDQRFCPRIVEGELRYNQIGDAVVGIIHKKPKEGGISAVGGTGSIYTYYGPDEPKFKNLTDNFLKIDLPKIMPALDLAEEPIPLWWTTDFILASPEGTPAEEEKWIVGEFNCSCVGISKCLAAYCKDDTPNAKFDDIAPEDKEEAKRYGDLMGVKALGIMEVAMGSGASKGLAAATTAASPEELKKALEAMSEEDRKKVGAALKTSGANKACPGPVDCSSITVVAKDCIGVNEQPAEPKFKGALCQIYVRNQPYGGSDKSSNGHRYDSIPFANGMISAGMSCQLIHYTHEEHDKFFELCKKFDFLIVRCNPGQIKADGGDQGKFDKSMKEVRKAGIQAWPSPDVMEKMGAKDALCKVATMNCGLEDTLAYYSEEDFGAGFKKTMAFQPRVIKQNRGSSGEGIWIIKLKAGNYCATFGERLCENDEVLILMEANDNHEEEHTVGEFIEFCVNGCNDKSGKWTSKGVGKYLEGGKAAGGQIVDQRFCPRIVEGELRYNQIGDAVVGIIHKKPKEGGISAVGGTGSIYTYYGPDEPKFKNLTDNFLKIDLPKIMPALDLADEPIPLWWTTDFILASPEGTPAEEEKWIVGEFNCSCVGISKCLAAYCKDDTPNAKFDDIAPEDKEEAKRYGDLMGVKALGIMEAAKK
;
A
#
# COMPACT_ATOMS: atom_id res chain seq x y z
N MET A 1 8.06 -22.65 -22.46
CA MET A 1 6.70 -22.51 -23.03
C MET A 1 6.07 -23.85 -23.38
N ILE A 2 6.59 -24.57 -24.39
CA ILE A 2 6.02 -25.87 -24.83
C ILE A 2 5.92 -26.90 -23.69
N SER A 3 6.96 -27.01 -22.86
CA SER A 3 6.95 -27.90 -21.70
C SER A 3 5.93 -27.53 -20.62
N ALA A 4 5.38 -26.31 -20.64
CA ALA A 4 4.29 -25.88 -19.78
C ALA A 4 2.90 -26.09 -20.44
N GLY A 5 2.82 -26.76 -21.59
CA GLY A 5 1.57 -27.07 -22.29
C GLY A 5 1.09 -26.00 -23.29
N MET A 6 1.91 -24.97 -23.54
CA MET A 6 1.57 -23.89 -24.49
C MET A 6 2.07 -24.21 -25.90
N SER A 7 1.34 -23.85 -26.96
CA SER A 7 1.86 -23.91 -28.33
C SER A 7 2.61 -22.63 -28.69
N CYS A 8 3.77 -22.75 -29.34
CA CYS A 8 4.54 -21.59 -29.82
C CYS A 8 4.92 -21.76 -31.29
N GLN A 9 4.94 -20.64 -32.03
CA GLN A 9 5.47 -20.54 -33.39
C GLN A 9 6.48 -19.41 -33.45
N LEU A 10 7.57 -19.60 -34.20
CA LEU A 10 8.51 -18.51 -34.50
C LEU A 10 8.00 -17.76 -35.73
N ILE A 11 7.87 -16.44 -35.60
CA ILE A 11 7.48 -15.54 -36.67
C ILE A 11 8.52 -14.42 -36.76
N HIS A 12 8.90 -14.03 -37.98
CA HIS A 12 9.91 -13.00 -38.21
C HIS A 12 9.22 -11.73 -38.71
N TYR A 13 9.63 -10.59 -38.16
CA TYR A 13 9.18 -9.28 -38.62
C TYR A 13 10.12 -8.77 -39.72
N THR A 14 9.54 -8.22 -40.78
CA THR A 14 10.24 -7.40 -41.78
C THR A 14 9.47 -6.09 -41.92
N HIS A 15 10.18 -4.97 -42.11
CA HIS A 15 9.52 -3.67 -42.22
C HIS A 15 8.63 -3.55 -43.47
N GLU A 16 8.95 -4.29 -44.54
CA GLU A 16 8.16 -4.35 -45.79
C GLU A 16 6.79 -5.03 -45.60
N GLU A 17 6.67 -5.98 -44.67
CA GLU A 17 5.44 -6.74 -44.42
C GLU A 17 4.75 -6.35 -43.10
N HIS A 18 5.00 -5.14 -42.61
CA HIS A 18 4.52 -4.66 -41.31
C HIS A 18 3.05 -5.00 -41.04
N ASP A 19 2.14 -4.60 -41.93
CA ASP A 19 0.70 -4.77 -41.71
C ASP A 19 0.31 -6.26 -41.69
N LYS A 20 0.89 -7.07 -42.59
CA LYS A 20 0.68 -8.53 -42.62
C LYS A 20 1.18 -9.19 -41.34
N PHE A 21 2.34 -8.77 -40.83
CA PHE A 21 2.91 -9.28 -39.60
C PHE A 21 1.99 -9.02 -38.41
N PHE A 22 1.45 -7.80 -38.29
CA PHE A 22 0.54 -7.46 -37.20
C PHE A 22 -0.84 -8.11 -37.33
N ASP A 23 -1.32 -8.34 -38.55
CA ASP A 23 -2.51 -9.17 -38.79
C ASP A 23 -2.30 -10.64 -38.43
N LEU A 24 -1.08 -11.15 -38.62
CA LEU A 24 -0.70 -12.48 -38.15
C LEU A 24 -0.60 -12.51 -36.61
N CYS A 25 0.01 -11.50 -35.99
CA CYS A 25 0.13 -11.38 -34.53
C CYS A 25 -1.22 -11.47 -33.81
N LYS A 26 -2.28 -10.90 -34.38
CA LYS A 26 -3.64 -10.94 -33.84
C LYS A 26 -4.25 -12.36 -33.74
N LYS A 27 -3.61 -13.38 -34.34
CA LYS A 27 -4.06 -14.78 -34.31
C LYS A 27 -3.47 -15.57 -33.14
N PHE A 28 -2.58 -14.97 -32.36
CA PHE A 28 -1.94 -15.61 -31.20
C PHE A 28 -2.54 -15.11 -29.89
N ASP A 29 -2.58 -15.98 -28.88
CA ASP A 29 -3.04 -15.62 -27.53
C ASP A 29 -2.01 -14.77 -26.77
N PHE A 30 -0.73 -14.90 -27.13
CA PHE A 30 0.37 -14.15 -26.55
C PHE A 30 1.56 -14.04 -27.51
N LEU A 31 2.45 -13.09 -27.24
CA LEU A 31 3.67 -12.82 -28.00
C LEU A 31 4.89 -12.70 -27.08
N ILE A 32 6.01 -13.29 -27.49
CA ILE A 32 7.33 -13.07 -26.88
C ILE A 32 8.15 -12.27 -27.87
N VAL A 33 8.42 -11.01 -27.54
CA VAL A 33 9.08 -10.07 -28.45
C VAL A 33 10.59 -10.26 -28.34
N ARG A 34 11.21 -10.64 -29.46
CA ARG A 34 12.67 -10.76 -29.62
C ARG A 34 13.20 -9.84 -30.73
N CYS A 35 12.64 -8.63 -30.82
CA CYS A 35 13.09 -7.56 -31.73
C CYS A 35 13.85 -6.47 -30.95
N ASN A 36 15.14 -6.27 -31.24
CA ASN A 36 15.95 -5.29 -30.53
C ASN A 36 15.61 -3.85 -30.97
N PRO A 37 15.42 -2.90 -30.03
CA PRO A 37 15.27 -1.48 -30.35
C PRO A 37 16.49 -0.99 -31.14
N GLY A 38 16.28 -0.59 -32.39
CA GLY A 38 17.34 -0.13 -33.31
C GLY A 38 17.62 -1.08 -34.49
N GLN A 39 17.38 -2.38 -34.35
CA GLN A 39 17.51 -3.31 -35.49
C GLN A 39 16.43 -3.04 -36.55
N ILE A 40 15.22 -2.65 -36.12
CA ILE A 40 14.14 -2.26 -37.04
C ILE A 40 14.56 -1.06 -37.88
N LYS A 41 15.19 -0.05 -37.26
CA LYS A 41 15.71 1.12 -37.96
C LYS A 41 16.88 0.76 -38.89
N ALA A 42 17.78 -0.12 -38.46
CA ALA A 42 18.89 -0.62 -39.26
C ALA A 42 18.41 -1.40 -40.50
N ASP A 43 17.28 -2.08 -40.40
CA ASP A 43 16.58 -2.74 -41.50
C ASP A 43 15.83 -1.77 -42.43
N GLY A 44 15.78 -0.46 -42.10
CA GLY A 44 15.06 0.57 -42.88
C GLY A 44 13.62 0.83 -42.42
N GLY A 45 13.17 0.17 -41.35
CA GLY A 45 11.85 0.35 -40.75
C GLY A 45 11.75 1.48 -39.72
N ASP A 46 10.54 1.68 -39.21
CA ASP A 46 10.23 2.66 -38.17
C ASP A 46 9.93 1.94 -36.84
N GLN A 47 10.75 2.20 -35.82
CA GLN A 47 10.60 1.62 -34.49
C GLN A 47 9.30 2.07 -33.80
N GLY A 48 8.96 3.36 -33.91
CA GLY A 48 7.72 3.89 -33.34
C GLY A 48 6.48 3.30 -33.99
N LYS A 49 6.53 3.04 -35.31
CA LYS A 49 5.47 2.32 -36.03
C LYS A 49 5.30 0.90 -35.46
N PHE A 50 6.39 0.17 -35.23
CA PHE A 50 6.35 -1.17 -34.63
C PHE A 50 5.76 -1.15 -33.22
N ASP A 51 6.25 -0.25 -32.36
CA ASP A 51 5.81 -0.15 -30.97
C ASP A 51 4.32 0.23 -30.87
N ASN A 52 3.86 1.16 -31.73
CA ASN A 52 2.44 1.53 -31.80
C ASN A 52 1.55 0.36 -32.24
N SER A 53 1.95 -0.40 -33.26
CA SER A 53 1.19 -1.58 -33.68
C SER A 53 1.19 -2.68 -32.62
N MET A 54 2.28 -2.85 -31.86
CA MET A 54 2.31 -3.76 -30.70
C MET A 54 1.41 -3.28 -29.57
N ARG A 55 1.29 -1.97 -29.32
CA ARG A 55 0.31 -1.41 -28.37
C ARG A 55 -1.12 -1.70 -28.80
N GLU A 56 -1.43 -1.63 -30.09
CA GLU A 56 -2.75 -2.00 -30.60
C GLU A 56 -3.03 -3.51 -30.43
N VAL A 57 -2.01 -4.37 -30.58
CA VAL A 57 -2.13 -5.80 -30.24
C VAL A 57 -2.43 -6.01 -28.74
N ARG A 58 -1.74 -5.28 -27.86
CA ARG A 58 -2.02 -5.29 -26.41
C ARG A 58 -3.45 -4.83 -26.10
N LYS A 59 -3.90 -3.77 -26.76
CA LYS A 59 -5.25 -3.20 -26.60
C LYS A 59 -6.35 -4.16 -27.07
N ALA A 60 -6.04 -5.01 -28.05
CA ALA A 60 -6.91 -6.11 -28.49
C ALA A 60 -6.97 -7.29 -27.49
N GLY A 61 -6.26 -7.21 -26.36
CA GLY A 61 -6.28 -8.21 -25.28
C GLY A 61 -5.22 -9.30 -25.42
N ILE A 62 -4.31 -9.18 -26.38
CA ILE A 62 -3.23 -10.16 -26.58
C ILE A 62 -2.04 -9.78 -25.69
N GLN A 63 -1.54 -10.72 -24.89
CA GLN A 63 -0.41 -10.45 -24.01
C GLN A 63 0.90 -10.40 -24.80
N ALA A 64 1.77 -9.42 -24.50
CA ALA A 64 3.10 -9.36 -25.10
C ALA A 64 4.18 -9.18 -24.02
N TRP A 65 5.31 -9.89 -24.15
CA TRP A 65 6.44 -9.77 -23.23
C TRP A 65 7.78 -9.53 -23.94
N PRO A 66 8.56 -8.52 -23.48
CA PRO A 66 8.04 -7.33 -22.79
C PRO A 66 7.04 -6.58 -23.69
N SER A 67 6.13 -5.79 -23.10
CA SER A 67 5.32 -4.85 -23.89
C SER A 67 6.17 -3.66 -24.35
N PRO A 68 5.74 -2.89 -25.36
CA PRO A 68 6.42 -1.66 -25.78
C PRO A 68 6.64 -0.68 -24.62
N ASP A 69 5.68 -0.54 -23.72
CA ASP A 69 5.79 0.39 -22.58
C ASP A 69 6.82 -0.08 -21.56
N VAL A 70 6.90 -1.39 -21.32
CA VAL A 70 7.97 -1.95 -20.47
C VAL A 70 9.34 -1.72 -21.11
N MET A 71 9.49 -1.96 -22.40
CA MET A 71 10.74 -1.67 -23.11
C MET A 71 11.09 -0.18 -23.07
N GLU A 72 10.09 0.69 -23.25
CA GLU A 72 10.24 2.15 -23.28
C GLU A 72 10.63 2.72 -21.92
N LYS A 73 9.98 2.29 -20.84
CA LYS A 73 10.19 2.88 -19.51
C LYS A 73 11.24 2.13 -18.68
N MET A 74 11.21 0.79 -18.68
CA MET A 74 12.16 0.00 -17.89
C MET A 74 13.52 -0.12 -18.56
N GLY A 75 13.56 -0.22 -19.89
CA GLY A 75 14.82 -0.26 -20.63
C GLY A 75 15.48 1.11 -20.84
N ALA A 76 14.83 2.22 -20.46
CA ALA A 76 15.41 3.55 -20.57
C ALA A 76 16.35 3.86 -19.39
N LYS A 77 17.40 4.66 -19.64
CA LYS A 77 18.37 4.98 -18.56
C LYS A 77 17.78 5.82 -17.44
N ASP A 78 16.77 6.66 -17.69
CA ASP A 78 16.12 7.47 -16.65
C ASP A 78 15.33 6.62 -15.63
N ALA A 79 15.11 5.33 -15.91
CA ALA A 79 14.66 4.38 -14.91
C ALA A 79 15.51 4.41 -13.64
N LEU A 80 16.82 4.68 -13.76
CA LEU A 80 17.74 4.84 -12.62
C LEU A 80 17.38 6.03 -11.73
N CYS A 81 16.86 7.12 -12.32
CA CYS A 81 16.42 8.30 -11.59
C CYS A 81 15.10 8.02 -10.86
N LYS A 82 14.19 7.29 -11.51
CA LYS A 82 12.90 6.91 -10.93
C LYS A 82 13.04 5.97 -9.73
N VAL A 83 14.11 5.18 -9.68
CA VAL A 83 14.42 4.28 -8.55
C VAL A 83 15.50 4.86 -7.60
N ALA A 84 15.89 6.12 -7.75
CA ALA A 84 17.05 6.69 -7.05
C ALA A 84 16.95 6.66 -5.52
N THR A 85 15.74 6.75 -4.95
CA THR A 85 15.49 6.71 -3.51
C THR A 85 15.21 5.30 -2.97
N MET A 86 15.26 4.29 -3.83
CA MET A 86 15.08 2.89 -3.43
C MET A 86 16.36 2.35 -2.77
N ASN A 87 16.30 1.16 -2.17
CA ASN A 87 17.47 0.58 -1.51
C ASN A 87 18.59 0.28 -2.52
N CYS A 88 18.21 -0.21 -3.71
CA CYS A 88 19.13 -0.35 -4.86
C CYS A 88 19.39 0.97 -5.61
N GLY A 89 18.84 2.09 -5.14
CA GLY A 89 18.93 3.40 -5.78
C GLY A 89 20.17 4.19 -5.37
N LEU A 90 20.42 5.25 -6.14
CA LEU A 90 21.46 6.23 -5.87
C LEU A 90 20.90 7.65 -5.98
N GLU A 91 20.65 8.29 -4.84
CA GLU A 91 19.84 9.52 -4.72
C GLU A 91 20.33 10.71 -5.56
N ASP A 92 21.62 10.79 -5.86
CA ASP A 92 22.21 11.85 -6.69
C ASP A 92 22.30 11.48 -8.18
N THR A 93 21.41 10.60 -8.64
CA THR A 93 21.21 10.26 -10.06
C THR A 93 20.18 11.20 -10.68
N LEU A 94 20.57 11.94 -11.72
CA LEU A 94 19.73 12.96 -12.36
C LEU A 94 19.48 12.60 -13.84
N ALA A 95 18.34 13.07 -14.37
CA ALA A 95 18.02 12.99 -15.80
C ALA A 95 17.79 14.39 -16.35
N TYR A 96 18.38 14.66 -17.52
CA TYR A 96 18.24 15.91 -18.24
C TYR A 96 17.54 15.67 -19.58
N TYR A 97 16.61 16.56 -19.90
CA TYR A 97 15.79 16.49 -21.12
C TYR A 97 15.94 17.75 -21.99
N SER A 98 16.76 18.70 -21.56
CA SER A 98 17.04 19.96 -22.27
C SER A 98 18.54 20.26 -22.19
N GLU A 99 19.04 20.99 -23.19
CA GLU A 99 20.43 21.47 -23.23
C GLU A 99 20.75 22.35 -22.03
N GLU A 100 19.83 23.25 -21.65
CA GLU A 100 20.01 24.19 -20.55
C GLU A 100 20.14 23.46 -19.20
N ASP A 101 19.22 22.54 -18.91
CA ASP A 101 19.24 21.78 -17.66
C ASP A 101 20.49 20.91 -17.56
N PHE A 102 20.89 20.27 -18.66
CA PHE A 102 22.12 19.49 -18.71
C PHE A 102 23.36 20.37 -18.48
N GLY A 103 23.45 21.50 -19.20
CA GLY A 103 24.58 22.41 -19.08
C GLY A 103 24.77 22.95 -17.66
N VAL A 104 23.68 23.31 -16.98
CA VAL A 104 23.72 23.80 -15.59
C VAL A 104 23.93 22.66 -14.59
N GLY A 105 23.18 21.57 -14.73
CA GLY A 105 23.19 20.44 -13.80
C GLY A 105 24.52 19.69 -13.82
N PHE A 106 25.01 19.33 -15.01
CA PHE A 106 26.27 18.61 -15.16
C PHE A 106 27.46 19.38 -14.59
N LYS A 107 27.52 20.69 -14.81
CA LYS A 107 28.58 21.54 -14.23
C LYS A 107 28.59 21.50 -12.70
N LYS A 108 27.42 21.43 -12.06
CA LYS A 108 27.30 21.35 -10.60
C LYS A 108 27.66 19.97 -10.07
N THR A 109 27.17 18.91 -10.70
CA THR A 109 27.46 17.53 -10.28
C THR A 109 28.92 17.16 -10.50
N MET A 110 29.49 17.53 -11.65
CA MET A 110 30.90 17.27 -12.00
C MET A 110 31.86 18.03 -11.07
N ALA A 111 31.49 19.26 -10.68
CA ALA A 111 32.24 20.04 -9.71
C ALA A 111 32.29 19.42 -8.30
N PHE A 112 31.33 18.57 -7.96
CA PHE A 112 31.20 17.94 -6.66
C PHE A 112 31.96 16.61 -6.57
N GLN A 113 31.88 15.75 -7.60
CA GLN A 113 32.55 14.44 -7.60
C GLN A 113 32.53 13.78 -8.99
N PRO A 114 33.36 12.75 -9.25
CA PRO A 114 33.34 11.97 -10.49
C PRO A 114 31.95 11.44 -10.88
N ARG A 115 31.62 11.51 -12.18
CA ARG A 115 30.29 11.20 -12.72
C ARG A 115 30.33 10.10 -13.79
N VAL A 116 29.18 9.49 -14.04
CA VAL A 116 28.92 8.58 -15.16
C VAL A 116 27.74 9.14 -15.95
N ILE A 117 28.00 9.55 -17.18
CA ILE A 117 26.99 10.10 -18.09
C ILE A 117 26.54 9.01 -19.05
N LYS A 118 25.24 8.82 -19.19
CA LYS A 118 24.64 7.76 -20.01
C LYS A 118 23.62 8.34 -20.97
N GLN A 119 23.75 8.03 -22.26
CA GLN A 119 22.68 8.24 -23.23
C GLN A 119 21.51 7.27 -22.98
N ASN A 120 20.31 7.62 -23.43
CA ASN A 120 19.11 6.80 -23.20
C ASN A 120 19.22 5.37 -23.74
N ARG A 121 19.61 5.25 -25.01
CA ARG A 121 19.62 3.99 -25.75
C ARG A 121 20.98 3.84 -26.39
N GLY A 122 21.59 2.68 -26.20
CA GLY A 122 22.89 2.33 -26.73
C GLY A 122 23.15 0.85 -26.45
N SER A 123 24.01 0.23 -27.25
CA SER A 123 24.42 -1.16 -27.04
C SER A 123 25.87 -1.20 -26.59
N SER A 124 26.20 -2.18 -25.76
CA SER A 124 27.60 -2.53 -25.46
C SER A 124 28.42 -1.32 -24.94
N GLY A 125 27.86 -0.52 -24.04
CA GLY A 125 28.59 0.60 -23.40
C GLY A 125 28.78 1.86 -24.25
N GLU A 126 28.22 1.92 -25.47
CA GLU A 126 28.25 3.12 -26.30
C GLU A 126 27.54 4.29 -25.61
N GLY A 127 28.18 5.47 -25.58
CA GLY A 127 27.65 6.69 -24.96
C GLY A 127 27.46 6.59 -23.44
N ILE A 128 28.22 5.71 -22.79
CA ILE A 128 28.38 5.66 -21.34
C ILE A 128 29.79 6.16 -21.02
N TRP A 129 29.87 7.33 -20.42
CA TRP A 129 31.11 8.06 -20.14
C TRP A 129 31.39 8.10 -18.65
N ILE A 130 32.56 7.63 -18.23
CA ILE A 130 33.08 7.81 -16.88
C ILE A 130 33.96 9.04 -16.88
N ILE A 131 33.65 10.02 -16.04
CA ILE A 131 34.20 11.37 -16.15
C ILE A 131 34.81 11.81 -14.82
N LYS A 132 36.03 12.33 -14.90
CA LYS A 132 36.77 12.95 -13.78
C LYS A 132 37.27 14.33 -14.18
N LEU A 133 37.29 15.26 -13.24
CA LEU A 133 38.02 16.51 -13.41
C LEU A 133 39.52 16.24 -13.34
N LYS A 134 40.26 16.67 -14.37
CA LYS A 134 41.70 16.49 -14.47
C LYS A 134 42.46 17.18 -13.33
N ALA A 135 41.98 18.35 -12.90
CA ALA A 135 42.56 19.10 -11.79
C ALA A 135 42.21 18.52 -10.40
N GLY A 136 41.21 17.64 -10.29
CA GLY A 136 40.76 17.05 -9.02
C GLY A 136 40.22 18.05 -7.99
N ASN A 137 39.89 19.26 -8.41
CA ASN A 137 39.47 20.40 -7.58
C ASN A 137 38.00 20.34 -7.14
N TYR A 138 37.51 19.19 -6.65
CA TYR A 138 36.12 19.00 -6.25
C TYR A 138 35.69 19.87 -5.04
N CYS A 139 34.45 20.37 -5.01
CA CYS A 139 33.92 21.06 -3.83
C CYS A 139 33.47 20.08 -2.75
N ALA A 140 33.49 20.52 -1.47
CA ALA A 140 33.12 19.67 -0.35
C ALA A 140 31.61 19.55 -0.17
N THR A 141 30.86 20.58 -0.59
CA THR A 141 29.39 20.61 -0.50
C THR A 141 28.78 20.71 -1.90
N PHE A 142 27.76 19.90 -2.17
CA PHE A 142 27.04 19.93 -3.44
C PHE A 142 26.46 21.33 -3.72
N GLY A 143 26.71 21.85 -4.92
CA GLY A 143 26.23 23.18 -5.34
C GLY A 143 27.09 24.38 -4.90
N GLU A 144 28.14 24.16 -4.10
CA GLU A 144 29.08 25.23 -3.67
C GLU A 144 29.80 25.88 -4.85
N ARG A 145 30.11 25.09 -5.89
CA ARG A 145 30.70 25.58 -7.14
C ARG A 145 30.03 24.94 -8.35
N SER A 146 30.26 25.52 -9.52
CA SER A 146 29.94 24.91 -10.82
C SER A 146 31.20 24.92 -11.67
N CYS A 147 31.36 23.93 -12.54
CA CYS A 147 32.51 23.92 -13.44
C CYS A 147 32.44 25.03 -14.49
N GLU A 148 33.59 25.61 -14.80
CA GLU A 148 33.76 26.51 -15.94
C GLU A 148 33.95 25.71 -17.24
N ASN A 149 33.60 26.31 -18.38
CA ASN A 149 33.63 25.62 -19.68
C ASN A 149 35.03 25.16 -20.09
N ASP A 150 36.10 25.80 -19.61
CA ASP A 150 37.49 25.52 -19.96
C ASP A 150 38.17 24.51 -19.03
N GLU A 151 37.52 24.12 -17.92
CA GLU A 151 38.03 23.07 -17.04
C GLU A 151 38.16 21.74 -17.80
N LYS A 152 39.28 21.04 -17.57
CA LYS A 152 39.62 19.80 -18.30
C LYS A 152 39.05 18.56 -17.62
N LEU A 153 38.48 17.68 -18.42
CA LEU A 153 37.92 16.39 -18.08
C LEU A 153 38.81 15.27 -18.62
N ILE A 154 38.88 14.18 -17.86
CA ILE A 154 39.34 12.87 -18.33
C ILE A 154 38.08 12.03 -18.51
N LEU A 155 37.82 11.59 -19.74
CA LEU A 155 36.64 10.83 -20.13
C LEU A 155 37.06 9.44 -20.56
N MET A 156 36.41 8.41 -20.00
CA MET A 156 36.55 7.03 -20.47
C MET A 156 35.22 6.53 -21.01
N GLU A 157 35.18 6.07 -22.26
CA GLU A 157 33.98 5.43 -22.81
C GLU A 157 33.92 3.95 -22.40
N ALA A 158 32.77 3.51 -21.89
CA ALA A 158 32.59 2.14 -21.45
C ALA A 158 32.59 1.11 -22.60
N ASN A 159 32.41 1.55 -23.86
CA ASN A 159 32.37 0.69 -25.04
C ASN A 159 33.67 -0.11 -25.25
N ASP A 160 34.81 0.56 -25.11
CA ASP A 160 36.12 0.00 -25.42
C ASP A 160 37.21 0.42 -24.41
N ASN A 161 36.86 1.15 -23.34
CA ASN A 161 37.76 1.70 -22.32
C ASN A 161 38.81 2.69 -22.88
N HIS A 162 38.60 3.29 -24.05
CA HIS A 162 39.50 4.38 -24.47
C HIS A 162 39.34 5.58 -23.53
N GLU A 163 40.44 6.29 -23.28
CA GLU A 163 40.44 7.55 -22.55
C GLU A 163 40.76 8.70 -23.50
N GLU A 164 40.04 9.81 -23.37
CA GLU A 164 40.33 11.06 -24.06
C GLU A 164 40.10 12.27 -23.15
N GLU A 165 40.73 13.40 -23.50
CA GLU A 165 40.67 14.64 -22.72
C GLU A 165 39.93 15.74 -23.48
N HIS A 166 38.86 16.25 -22.87
CA HIS A 166 38.10 17.38 -23.39
C HIS A 166 37.83 18.39 -22.29
N THR A 167 37.46 19.60 -22.66
CA THR A 167 36.91 20.58 -21.72
C THR A 167 35.46 20.26 -21.37
N VAL A 168 34.96 20.83 -20.27
CA VAL A 168 33.54 20.75 -19.88
C VAL A 168 32.64 21.27 -21.00
N GLY A 169 33.01 22.38 -21.66
CA GLY A 169 32.26 22.95 -22.77
C GLY A 169 32.23 22.05 -24.00
N GLU A 170 33.37 21.46 -24.37
CA GLU A 170 33.46 20.51 -25.51
C GLU A 170 32.60 19.26 -25.28
N PHE A 171 32.59 18.71 -24.06
CA PHE A 171 31.77 17.53 -23.74
C PHE A 171 30.27 17.84 -23.74
N ILE A 172 29.88 19.01 -23.21
CA ILE A 172 28.47 19.44 -23.27
C ILE A 172 28.03 19.59 -24.74
N GLU A 173 28.85 20.25 -25.56
CA GLU A 173 28.57 20.42 -26.99
C GLU A 173 28.48 19.08 -27.72
N PHE A 174 29.37 18.12 -27.44
CA PHE A 174 29.29 16.77 -28.00
C PHE A 174 27.98 16.07 -27.61
N CYS A 175 27.59 16.11 -26.34
CA CYS A 175 26.35 15.49 -25.88
C CYS A 175 25.10 16.12 -26.51
N VAL A 176 25.10 17.41 -26.81
CA VAL A 176 23.94 18.14 -27.33
C VAL A 176 23.90 18.13 -28.86
N ASN A 177 25.01 18.49 -29.49
CA ASN A 177 25.11 18.80 -30.93
C ASN A 177 26.01 17.80 -31.70
N GLY A 178 26.65 16.86 -31.01
CA GLY A 178 27.52 15.86 -31.61
C GLY A 178 28.87 16.42 -32.03
N CYS A 179 29.64 15.61 -32.76
CA CYS A 179 30.96 15.99 -33.27
C CYS A 179 30.86 17.15 -34.26
N ASN A 180 31.42 18.31 -33.89
CA ASN A 180 31.54 19.51 -34.71
C ASN A 180 32.78 20.34 -34.29
N ASP A 181 33.03 21.46 -34.97
CA ASP A 181 34.21 22.32 -34.71
C ASP A 181 34.29 22.84 -33.26
N LYS A 182 33.16 22.96 -32.55
CA LYS A 182 33.08 23.43 -31.15
C LYS A 182 33.24 22.32 -30.12
N SER A 183 32.83 21.08 -30.45
CA SER A 183 33.03 19.93 -29.56
C SER A 183 34.46 19.39 -29.62
N GLY A 184 35.24 19.79 -30.62
CA GLY A 184 36.57 19.24 -30.90
C GLY A 184 36.52 17.87 -31.61
N THR A 185 37.68 17.21 -31.68
CA THR A 185 37.85 15.92 -32.35
C THR A 185 37.65 14.77 -31.35
N TRP A 186 36.72 13.87 -31.63
CA TRP A 186 36.39 12.72 -30.77
C TRP A 186 36.90 11.42 -31.39
N THR A 187 37.40 10.52 -30.55
CA THR A 187 37.79 9.15 -30.95
C THR A 187 36.68 8.13 -30.74
N SER A 188 35.62 8.49 -30.01
CA SER A 188 34.41 7.68 -29.81
C SER A 188 33.77 7.22 -31.12
N LYS A 189 33.20 6.01 -31.09
CA LYS A 189 32.32 5.51 -32.17
C LYS A 189 30.93 6.16 -32.13
N GLY A 190 30.52 6.66 -30.96
CA GLY A 190 29.24 7.34 -30.78
C GLY A 190 29.28 8.74 -31.39
N VAL A 191 28.15 9.18 -31.94
CA VAL A 191 28.06 10.49 -32.63
C VAL A 191 27.65 11.66 -31.73
N GLY A 192 27.48 11.42 -30.41
CA GLY A 192 26.93 12.37 -29.47
C GLY A 192 25.42 12.59 -29.69
N LYS A 193 24.94 13.83 -29.50
CA LYS A 193 23.54 14.24 -29.77
C LYS A 193 22.47 13.49 -28.97
N TYR A 194 22.73 13.25 -27.69
CA TYR A 194 21.87 12.46 -26.81
C TYR A 194 20.50 13.09 -26.52
N LEU A 195 20.31 14.37 -26.85
CA LEU A 195 19.03 15.10 -26.74
C LEU A 195 18.32 15.32 -28.08
N GLU A 196 18.86 14.80 -29.19
CA GLU A 196 18.30 15.01 -30.54
C GLU A 196 16.86 14.45 -30.66
N GLY A 197 15.98 15.23 -31.30
CA GLY A 197 14.56 14.92 -31.40
C GLY A 197 13.75 15.19 -30.12
N GLY A 198 14.41 15.59 -29.03
CA GLY A 198 13.78 15.93 -27.76
C GLY A 198 13.21 14.72 -27.01
N LYS A 199 12.60 14.97 -25.85
CA LYS A 199 12.07 13.94 -24.96
C LYS A 199 11.11 12.96 -25.65
N ALA A 200 10.25 13.46 -26.54
CA ALA A 200 9.28 12.62 -27.27
C ALA A 200 9.95 11.61 -28.23
N ALA A 201 11.15 11.93 -28.74
CA ALA A 201 11.96 11.00 -29.53
C ALA A 201 12.89 10.12 -28.67
N GLY A 202 12.77 10.22 -27.34
CA GLY A 202 13.64 9.52 -26.39
C GLY A 202 14.94 10.25 -26.06
N GLY A 203 15.09 11.53 -26.43
CA GLY A 203 16.25 12.35 -26.09
C GLY A 203 16.33 12.60 -24.58
N GLN A 204 17.36 12.04 -23.94
CA GLN A 204 17.67 12.24 -22.52
C GLN A 204 19.12 11.86 -22.20
N ILE A 205 19.65 12.49 -21.15
CA ILE A 205 20.97 12.19 -20.58
C ILE A 205 20.80 11.86 -19.10
N VAL A 206 21.37 10.75 -18.64
CA VAL A 206 21.42 10.40 -17.23
C VAL A 206 22.80 10.66 -16.66
N ASP A 207 22.82 11.29 -15.49
CA ASP A 207 24.00 11.70 -14.75
C ASP A 207 24.01 11.03 -13.38
N GLN A 208 24.83 10.00 -13.25
CA GLN A 208 24.95 9.17 -12.06
C GLN A 208 26.31 9.37 -11.40
N ARG A 209 26.39 9.28 -10.07
CA ARG A 209 27.68 9.27 -9.37
C ARG A 209 28.53 8.07 -9.78
N PHE A 210 29.83 8.29 -9.98
CA PHE A 210 30.77 7.19 -10.19
C PHE A 210 30.97 6.38 -8.91
N CYS A 211 30.83 5.06 -9.00
CA CYS A 211 31.12 4.12 -7.92
C CYS A 211 32.50 3.47 -8.12
N PRO A 212 33.53 3.81 -7.32
CA PRO A 212 34.91 3.38 -7.57
C PRO A 212 35.13 1.87 -7.57
N ARG A 213 34.30 1.12 -6.81
CA ARG A 213 34.40 -0.34 -6.72
C ARG A 213 33.87 -1.08 -7.95
N ILE A 214 33.47 -0.37 -9.02
CA ILE A 214 33.19 -1.00 -10.33
C ILE A 214 34.38 -1.84 -10.86
N VAL A 215 35.62 -1.50 -10.46
CA VAL A 215 36.83 -2.26 -10.78
C VAL A 215 36.86 -3.66 -10.14
N GLU A 216 36.06 -3.89 -9.09
CA GLU A 216 35.86 -5.21 -8.49
C GLU A 216 34.88 -6.06 -9.29
N GLY A 217 34.11 -5.43 -10.17
CA GLY A 217 33.19 -6.03 -11.12
C GLY A 217 31.73 -5.74 -10.83
N GLU A 218 30.93 -5.79 -11.90
CA GLU A 218 29.48 -5.63 -11.88
C GLU A 218 28.80 -7.00 -11.74
N LEU A 219 27.69 -7.06 -11.00
CA LEU A 219 26.84 -8.24 -10.94
C LEU A 219 25.64 -8.09 -11.86
N ARG A 220 25.50 -9.00 -12.83
CA ARG A 220 24.28 -9.14 -13.63
C ARG A 220 23.42 -10.26 -13.08
N TYR A 221 22.23 -9.91 -12.64
CA TYR A 221 21.21 -10.85 -12.20
C TYR A 221 20.36 -11.23 -13.40
N ASN A 222 20.36 -12.51 -13.76
CA ASN A 222 19.46 -13.05 -14.77
C ASN A 222 18.13 -13.40 -14.12
N GLN A 223 17.04 -12.90 -14.68
CA GLN A 223 15.73 -12.95 -14.05
C GLN A 223 14.67 -13.52 -14.98
N ILE A 224 13.79 -14.36 -14.41
CA ILE A 224 12.58 -14.86 -15.05
C ILE A 224 11.37 -14.46 -14.22
N GLY A 225 10.64 -13.46 -14.70
CA GLY A 225 9.63 -12.78 -13.88
C GLY A 225 10.28 -12.21 -12.63
N ASP A 226 9.78 -12.61 -11.48
CA ASP A 226 10.24 -12.21 -10.14
C ASP A 226 11.38 -13.07 -9.57
N ALA A 227 11.85 -14.09 -10.28
CA ALA A 227 12.87 -15.01 -9.79
C ALA A 227 14.27 -14.71 -10.37
N VAL A 228 15.29 -14.68 -9.52
CA VAL A 228 16.69 -14.78 -9.96
C VAL A 228 16.99 -16.23 -10.35
N VAL A 229 17.63 -16.43 -11.49
CA VAL A 229 17.89 -17.78 -12.02
C VAL A 229 19.38 -18.06 -12.23
N GLY A 230 20.20 -17.01 -12.19
CA GLY A 230 21.66 -17.07 -12.21
C GLY A 230 22.26 -15.67 -12.03
N ILE A 231 23.48 -15.62 -11.51
CA ILE A 231 24.22 -14.37 -11.27
C ILE A 231 25.53 -14.43 -12.06
N ILE A 232 25.86 -13.36 -12.78
CA ILE A 232 27.12 -13.22 -13.52
C ILE A 232 27.92 -12.09 -12.91
N HIS A 233 29.10 -12.39 -12.38
CA HIS A 233 30.05 -11.37 -11.96
C HIS A 233 31.00 -11.05 -13.11
N LYS A 234 30.89 -9.83 -13.65
CA LYS A 234 31.70 -9.33 -14.76
C LYS A 234 32.78 -8.41 -14.21
N LYS A 235 34.01 -8.89 -14.17
CA LYS A 235 35.15 -8.11 -13.71
C LYS A 235 35.91 -7.51 -14.91
N PRO A 236 36.16 -6.19 -14.94
CA PRO A 236 37.01 -5.59 -15.96
C PRO A 236 38.37 -6.28 -16.06
N LYS A 237 39.02 -6.18 -17.22
CA LYS A 237 40.44 -6.55 -17.35
C LYS A 237 41.27 -5.73 -16.37
N GLU A 238 42.38 -6.28 -15.88
CA GLU A 238 43.33 -5.51 -15.05
C GLU A 238 43.70 -4.18 -15.71
N GLY A 239 43.56 -3.08 -14.96
CA GLY A 239 43.74 -1.70 -15.44
C GLY A 239 42.53 -1.07 -16.15
N GLY A 240 41.49 -1.85 -16.46
CA GLY A 240 40.24 -1.36 -17.06
C GLY A 240 39.15 -1.06 -16.01
N ILE A 241 38.11 -0.33 -16.43
CA ILE A 241 36.99 0.08 -15.56
C ILE A 241 35.65 -0.46 -16.06
N SER A 242 35.51 -0.77 -17.37
CA SER A 242 34.33 -1.40 -17.97
C SER A 242 34.53 -2.90 -18.23
N ALA A 243 33.48 -3.69 -17.98
CA ALA A 243 33.44 -5.13 -18.19
C ALA A 243 32.60 -5.55 -19.41
N VAL A 244 32.51 -4.70 -20.44
CA VAL A 244 31.78 -4.99 -21.68
C VAL A 244 32.47 -6.09 -22.49
N GLY A 245 31.68 -6.92 -23.18
CA GLY A 245 32.17 -8.01 -24.01
C GLY A 245 33.19 -7.55 -25.06
N GLY A 246 34.31 -8.27 -25.20
CA GLY A 246 35.41 -7.95 -26.12
C GLY A 246 36.55 -7.14 -25.50
N THR A 247 36.39 -6.61 -24.28
CA THR A 247 37.43 -5.80 -23.59
C THR A 247 38.45 -6.64 -22.79
N GLY A 248 38.32 -7.97 -22.80
CA GLY A 248 39.15 -8.89 -22.02
C GLY A 248 38.68 -9.06 -20.57
N SER A 249 37.42 -8.75 -20.27
CA SER A 249 36.79 -8.94 -18.96
C SER A 249 36.70 -10.41 -18.56
N ILE A 250 36.72 -10.68 -17.27
CA ILE A 250 36.58 -12.02 -16.68
C ILE A 250 35.15 -12.20 -16.19
N TYR A 251 34.52 -13.30 -16.56
CA TYR A 251 33.14 -13.62 -16.21
C TYR A 251 33.12 -14.83 -15.28
N THR A 252 32.48 -14.69 -14.12
CA THR A 252 32.22 -15.81 -13.20
C THR A 252 30.71 -16.00 -13.06
N TYR A 253 30.27 -17.25 -13.14
CA TYR A 253 28.86 -17.62 -13.11
C TYR A 253 28.52 -18.29 -11.78
N TYR A 254 27.43 -17.84 -11.17
CA TYR A 254 26.95 -18.31 -9.89
C TYR A 254 25.48 -18.73 -9.99
N GLY A 255 25.07 -19.64 -9.10
CA GLY A 255 23.67 -19.99 -8.91
C GLY A 255 22.87 -18.83 -8.27
N PRO A 256 21.53 -18.93 -8.30
CA PRO A 256 20.66 -17.89 -7.73
C PRO A 256 20.77 -17.75 -6.21
N ASP A 257 21.18 -18.81 -5.50
CA ASP A 257 21.29 -18.86 -4.04
C ASP A 257 22.72 -18.62 -3.52
N GLU A 258 23.60 -18.02 -4.33
CA GLU A 258 25.01 -17.80 -4.00
C GLU A 258 25.16 -17.02 -2.67
N PRO A 259 25.72 -17.64 -1.60
CA PRO A 259 25.79 -17.01 -0.28
C PRO A 259 26.56 -15.68 -0.28
N LYS A 260 27.57 -15.54 -1.16
CA LYS A 260 28.36 -14.31 -1.27
C LYS A 260 27.51 -13.06 -1.57
N PHE A 261 26.39 -13.22 -2.28
CA PHE A 261 25.53 -12.11 -2.68
C PHE A 261 24.18 -12.11 -1.96
N LYS A 262 24.05 -12.91 -0.89
CA LYS A 262 22.78 -13.11 -0.19
C LYS A 262 22.13 -11.79 0.27
N ASN A 263 22.93 -10.88 0.81
CA ASN A 263 22.45 -9.55 1.24
C ASN A 263 21.80 -8.77 0.07
N LEU A 264 22.49 -8.70 -1.07
CA LEU A 264 21.94 -8.09 -2.28
C LEU A 264 20.70 -8.84 -2.77
N THR A 265 20.74 -10.17 -2.90
CA THR A 265 19.61 -10.97 -3.38
C THR A 265 18.37 -10.78 -2.51
N ASP A 266 18.51 -10.84 -1.19
CA ASP A 266 17.40 -10.67 -0.25
C ASP A 266 16.80 -9.28 -0.32
N ASN A 267 17.64 -8.24 -0.27
CA ASN A 267 17.15 -6.86 -0.32
C ASN A 267 16.51 -6.55 -1.66
N PHE A 268 17.14 -6.98 -2.77
CA PHE A 268 16.60 -6.74 -4.09
C PHE A 268 15.26 -7.44 -4.29
N LEU A 269 15.13 -8.72 -3.94
CA LEU A 269 13.89 -9.46 -4.16
C LEU A 269 12.76 -9.06 -3.22
N LYS A 270 13.06 -8.75 -1.94
CA LYS A 270 12.03 -8.48 -0.92
C LYS A 270 11.67 -7.01 -0.81
N ILE A 271 12.64 -6.11 -1.01
CA ILE A 271 12.48 -4.67 -0.76
C ILE A 271 12.32 -3.89 -2.06
N ASP A 272 13.20 -4.12 -3.03
CA ASP A 272 13.28 -3.29 -4.24
C ASP A 272 12.34 -3.78 -5.35
N LEU A 273 12.41 -5.05 -5.72
CA LEU A 273 11.71 -5.64 -6.87
C LEU A 273 10.18 -5.38 -6.87
N PRO A 274 9.44 -5.51 -5.75
CA PRO A 274 8.01 -5.21 -5.72
C PRO A 274 7.65 -3.75 -6.07
N LYS A 275 8.62 -2.83 -5.93
CA LYS A 275 8.44 -1.39 -6.11
C LYS A 275 8.96 -0.88 -7.46
N ILE A 276 9.74 -1.68 -8.20
CA ILE A 276 10.34 -1.27 -9.49
C ILE A 276 9.26 -0.94 -10.52
N MET A 277 8.34 -1.87 -10.82
CA MET A 277 7.32 -1.62 -11.84
C MET A 277 6.43 -0.41 -11.51
N PRO A 278 5.93 -0.24 -10.26
CA PRO A 278 5.24 0.99 -9.86
C PRO A 278 6.08 2.27 -10.04
N ALA A 279 7.35 2.28 -9.60
CA ALA A 279 8.22 3.45 -9.71
C ALA A 279 8.47 3.86 -11.17
N LEU A 280 8.35 2.93 -12.11
CA LEU A 280 8.54 3.16 -13.54
C LEU A 280 7.23 3.50 -14.28
N ASP A 281 6.12 3.73 -13.56
CA ASP A 281 4.79 3.94 -14.13
C ASP A 281 4.30 2.73 -14.96
N LEU A 282 4.60 1.53 -14.47
CA LEU A 282 4.30 0.23 -15.09
C LEU A 282 3.55 -0.72 -14.13
N ALA A 283 2.85 -0.21 -13.11
CA ALA A 283 2.18 -1.05 -12.10
C ALA A 283 1.18 -2.08 -12.68
N GLU A 284 0.57 -1.75 -13.83
CA GLU A 284 -0.40 -2.61 -14.52
C GLU A 284 0.26 -3.58 -15.53
N GLU A 285 1.55 -3.44 -15.78
CA GLU A 285 2.30 -4.31 -16.69
C GLU A 285 2.98 -5.45 -15.92
N PRO A 286 2.95 -6.70 -16.43
CA PRO A 286 3.68 -7.79 -15.79
C PRO A 286 5.19 -7.56 -15.89
N ILE A 287 5.93 -7.97 -14.86
CA ILE A 287 7.40 -8.04 -14.89
C ILE A 287 7.83 -8.88 -16.12
N PRO A 288 8.90 -8.48 -16.85
CA PRO A 288 9.36 -9.24 -18.02
C PRO A 288 9.64 -10.72 -17.72
N LEU A 289 9.39 -11.59 -18.70
CA LEU A 289 9.69 -13.02 -18.58
C LEU A 289 11.19 -13.33 -18.64
N TRP A 290 11.99 -12.51 -19.31
CA TRP A 290 13.45 -12.65 -19.35
C TRP A 290 14.07 -11.25 -19.38
N TRP A 291 14.78 -10.91 -18.33
CA TRP A 291 15.40 -9.60 -18.15
C TRP A 291 16.59 -9.69 -17.21
N THR A 292 17.36 -8.61 -17.12
CA THR A 292 18.48 -8.52 -16.19
C THR A 292 18.51 -7.20 -15.46
N THR A 293 19.09 -7.25 -14.27
CA THR A 293 19.48 -6.08 -13.49
C THR A 293 20.97 -6.14 -13.24
N ASP A 294 21.66 -5.04 -13.52
CA ASP A 294 23.11 -4.96 -13.38
C ASP A 294 23.44 -4.06 -12.17
N PHE A 295 24.21 -4.57 -11.22
CA PHE A 295 24.51 -3.93 -9.94
C PHE A 295 25.98 -3.60 -9.78
N ILE A 296 26.23 -2.47 -9.12
CA ILE A 296 27.55 -1.96 -8.81
C ILE A 296 27.66 -1.80 -7.30
N LEU A 297 28.76 -2.28 -6.72
CA LEU A 297 29.02 -2.11 -5.29
C LEU A 297 29.37 -0.65 -5.00
N ALA A 298 28.59 -0.01 -4.14
CA ALA A 298 28.73 1.41 -3.82
C ALA A 298 29.28 1.66 -2.41
N SER A 299 29.27 0.66 -1.52
CA SER A 299 29.84 0.78 -0.17
C SER A 299 31.36 0.94 -0.19
N PRO A 300 31.96 1.63 0.80
CA PRO A 300 33.42 1.72 0.95
C PRO A 300 34.12 0.35 0.96
N GLU A 301 35.39 0.33 0.55
CA GLU A 301 36.23 -0.87 0.66
C GLU A 301 36.31 -1.35 2.13
N GLY A 302 36.23 -2.67 2.35
CA GLY A 302 36.23 -3.27 3.69
C GLY A 302 34.87 -3.30 4.39
N THR A 303 33.80 -2.79 3.78
CA THR A 303 32.43 -2.94 4.31
C THR A 303 32.06 -4.43 4.38
N PRO A 304 31.53 -4.94 5.53
CA PRO A 304 31.05 -6.31 5.65
C PRO A 304 29.96 -6.64 4.61
N ALA A 305 29.93 -7.86 4.09
CA ALA A 305 29.02 -8.28 3.01
C ALA A 305 27.54 -8.05 3.34
N GLU A 306 27.17 -8.22 4.62
CA GLU A 306 25.84 -7.97 5.18
C GLU A 306 25.45 -6.49 5.25
N GLU A 307 26.42 -5.57 5.15
CA GLU A 307 26.24 -4.10 5.17
C GLU A 307 26.50 -3.46 3.79
N GLU A 308 26.91 -4.26 2.80
CA GLU A 308 27.17 -3.77 1.45
C GLU A 308 25.92 -3.18 0.81
N LYS A 309 26.05 -1.96 0.29
CA LYS A 309 25.08 -1.28 -0.54
C LYS A 309 25.46 -1.44 -2.00
N TRP A 310 24.57 -2.08 -2.74
CA TRP A 310 24.67 -2.27 -4.18
C TRP A 310 23.65 -1.37 -4.86
N ILE A 311 24.08 -0.67 -5.91
CA ILE A 311 23.23 0.24 -6.67
C ILE A 311 23.00 -0.29 -8.08
N VAL A 312 21.81 -0.05 -8.64
CA VAL A 312 21.50 -0.44 -10.00
C VAL A 312 22.21 0.48 -11.00
N GLY A 313 22.93 -0.14 -11.93
CA GLY A 313 23.59 0.50 -13.06
C GLY A 313 22.73 0.51 -14.32
N GLU A 314 21.91 -0.52 -14.54
CA GLU A 314 20.94 -0.61 -15.64
C GLU A 314 19.92 -1.76 -15.44
N PHE A 315 18.77 -1.60 -16.09
CA PHE A 315 17.81 -2.68 -16.34
C PHE A 315 17.82 -3.02 -17.83
N ASN A 316 17.87 -4.32 -18.15
CA ASN A 316 17.79 -4.81 -19.52
C ASN A 316 16.56 -5.70 -19.67
N CYS A 317 15.54 -5.26 -20.42
CA CYS A 317 14.32 -6.03 -20.64
C CYS A 317 14.02 -6.32 -22.12
N SER A 318 14.75 -5.69 -23.06
CA SER A 318 14.58 -5.88 -24.50
C SER A 318 15.60 -6.90 -25.03
N CYS A 319 15.12 -8.06 -25.48
CA CYS A 319 15.87 -9.11 -26.19
C CYS A 319 17.21 -9.51 -25.56
N VAL A 320 17.29 -9.53 -24.23
CA VAL A 320 18.49 -9.96 -23.54
C VAL A 320 18.90 -11.37 -23.99
N GLY A 321 20.19 -11.54 -24.31
CA GLY A 321 20.77 -12.84 -24.64
C GLY A 321 20.81 -13.78 -23.43
N ILE A 322 20.74 -15.09 -23.68
CA ILE A 322 21.05 -16.11 -22.68
C ILE A 322 22.53 -16.44 -22.84
N SER A 323 23.37 -16.12 -21.86
CA SER A 323 24.84 -16.28 -22.00
C SER A 323 25.27 -17.72 -22.31
N LYS A 324 24.49 -18.70 -21.86
CA LYS A 324 24.68 -20.13 -22.15
C LYS A 324 24.49 -20.49 -23.62
N CYS A 325 23.86 -19.62 -24.41
CA CYS A 325 23.65 -19.80 -25.84
C CYS A 325 24.68 -19.05 -26.70
N LEU A 326 25.73 -18.45 -26.11
CA LEU A 326 26.70 -17.63 -26.85
C LEU A 326 27.42 -18.39 -27.98
N ALA A 327 27.58 -19.70 -27.88
CA ALA A 327 28.17 -20.51 -28.95
C ALA A 327 27.32 -20.53 -30.24
N ALA A 328 26.02 -20.24 -30.14
CA ALA A 328 25.10 -20.12 -31.28
C ALA A 328 25.05 -18.70 -31.87
N TYR A 329 25.88 -17.78 -31.38
CA TYR A 329 25.94 -16.41 -31.89
C TYR A 329 26.87 -16.33 -33.11
N CYS A 330 26.33 -15.89 -34.25
CA CYS A 330 27.12 -15.68 -35.46
C CYS A 330 28.14 -14.57 -35.28
N LYS A 331 29.36 -14.83 -35.74
CA LYS A 331 30.48 -13.88 -35.80
C LYS A 331 31.15 -14.00 -37.16
N ASP A 332 32.03 -13.07 -37.50
CA ASP A 332 32.77 -13.10 -38.78
C ASP A 332 33.54 -14.42 -38.97
N ASP A 333 34.07 -15.00 -37.88
CA ASP A 333 34.80 -16.27 -37.86
C ASP A 333 33.88 -17.50 -37.71
N THR A 334 32.66 -17.32 -37.20
CA THR A 334 31.64 -18.38 -37.08
C THR A 334 30.30 -17.95 -37.68
N PRO A 335 30.22 -17.69 -39.00
CA PRO A 335 29.04 -17.07 -39.62
C PRO A 335 27.82 -18.02 -39.66
N ASN A 336 28.06 -19.33 -39.51
CA ASN A 336 27.03 -20.38 -39.53
C ASN A 336 26.79 -20.99 -38.14
N ALA A 337 27.17 -20.29 -37.07
CA ALA A 337 26.92 -20.74 -35.70
C ALA A 337 25.41 -20.96 -35.49
N LYS A 338 25.06 -22.04 -34.80
CA LYS A 338 23.69 -22.48 -34.60
C LYS A 338 23.49 -23.12 -33.23
N PHE A 339 22.23 -23.39 -32.88
CA PHE A 339 21.87 -24.00 -31.60
C PHE A 339 22.63 -25.30 -31.32
N ASP A 340 22.93 -26.09 -32.36
CA ASP A 340 23.67 -27.34 -32.22
C ASP A 340 25.11 -27.15 -31.70
N ASP A 341 25.70 -25.98 -31.89
CA ASP A 341 27.07 -25.68 -31.49
C ASP A 341 27.20 -25.36 -29.99
N ILE A 342 26.07 -25.25 -29.28
CA ILE A 342 26.05 -25.09 -27.83
C ILE A 342 26.36 -26.44 -27.16
N ALA A 343 27.22 -26.41 -26.14
CA ALA A 343 27.57 -27.58 -25.34
C ALA A 343 26.32 -28.20 -24.68
N PRO A 344 26.24 -29.53 -24.52
CA PRO A 344 25.08 -30.20 -23.92
C PRO A 344 24.65 -29.63 -22.57
N GLU A 345 25.62 -29.31 -21.70
CA GLU A 345 25.36 -28.79 -20.35
C GLU A 345 24.73 -27.39 -20.40
N ASP A 346 25.23 -26.54 -21.29
CA ASP A 346 24.69 -25.20 -21.51
C ASP A 346 23.31 -25.23 -22.21
N LYS A 347 23.06 -26.22 -23.08
CA LYS A 347 21.73 -26.48 -23.66
C LYS A 347 20.73 -26.88 -22.58
N GLU A 348 21.13 -27.75 -21.66
CA GLU A 348 20.27 -28.18 -20.55
C GLU A 348 19.91 -26.99 -19.64
N GLU A 349 20.89 -26.15 -19.30
CA GLU A 349 20.66 -24.96 -18.49
C GLU A 349 19.77 -23.93 -19.22
N ALA A 350 20.03 -23.68 -20.50
CA ALA A 350 19.19 -22.81 -21.33
C ALA A 350 17.75 -23.34 -21.46
N LYS A 351 17.58 -24.67 -21.57
CA LYS A 351 16.27 -25.32 -21.57
C LYS A 351 15.56 -25.09 -20.24
N ARG A 352 16.25 -25.25 -19.10
CA ARG A 352 15.68 -25.00 -17.76
C ARG A 352 15.14 -23.57 -17.65
N TYR A 353 15.86 -22.58 -18.19
CA TYR A 353 15.37 -21.20 -18.26
C TYR A 353 14.09 -21.09 -19.11
N GLY A 354 14.07 -21.67 -20.31
CA GLY A 354 12.89 -21.67 -21.18
C GLY A 354 11.66 -22.40 -20.61
N ASP A 355 11.89 -23.44 -19.81
CA ASP A 355 10.84 -24.18 -19.09
C ASP A 355 10.23 -23.31 -18.00
N LEU A 356 11.06 -22.67 -17.15
CA LEU A 356 10.61 -21.77 -16.10
C LEU A 356 9.89 -20.54 -16.65
N MET A 357 10.38 -19.96 -17.75
CA MET A 357 9.66 -18.91 -18.47
C MET A 357 8.26 -19.38 -18.89
N GLY A 358 8.14 -20.64 -19.31
CA GLY A 358 6.85 -21.27 -19.63
C GLY A 358 5.89 -21.30 -18.45
N VAL A 359 6.37 -21.75 -17.29
CA VAL A 359 5.57 -21.81 -16.06
C VAL A 359 5.11 -20.41 -15.65
N LYS A 360 6.01 -19.42 -15.66
CA LYS A 360 5.66 -18.03 -15.30
C LYS A 360 4.69 -17.40 -16.29
N ALA A 361 4.90 -17.61 -17.59
CA ALA A 361 3.98 -17.10 -18.62
C ALA A 361 2.59 -17.72 -18.47
N LEU A 362 2.49 -19.03 -18.26
CA LEU A 362 1.21 -19.69 -18.04
C LEU A 362 0.49 -19.11 -16.81
N GLY A 363 1.19 -18.94 -15.68
CA GLY A 363 0.59 -18.32 -14.50
C GLY A 363 0.07 -16.90 -14.75
N ILE A 364 0.81 -16.07 -15.49
CA ILE A 364 0.33 -14.73 -15.87
C ILE A 364 -0.86 -14.83 -16.83
N MET A 365 -0.84 -15.76 -17.79
CA MET A 365 -1.94 -15.98 -18.71
C MET A 365 -3.20 -16.49 -17.99
N GLU A 366 -3.09 -17.35 -16.98
CA GLU A 366 -4.24 -17.86 -16.21
C GLU A 366 -4.91 -16.74 -15.41
N VAL A 367 -4.14 -15.81 -14.85
CA VAL A 367 -4.66 -14.58 -14.22
C VAL A 367 -5.36 -13.69 -15.26
N ALA A 368 -4.78 -13.55 -16.45
CA ALA A 368 -5.38 -12.79 -17.56
C ALA A 368 -6.63 -13.47 -18.15
N MET A 369 -6.66 -14.80 -18.23
CA MET A 369 -7.78 -15.61 -18.77
C MET A 369 -8.89 -15.83 -17.74
N GLY A 370 -8.59 -15.81 -16.44
CA GLY A 370 -9.54 -15.75 -15.33
C GLY A 370 -10.37 -14.45 -15.30
N SER A 371 -10.01 -13.48 -16.14
CA SER A 371 -10.75 -12.25 -16.44
C SER A 371 -11.16 -12.12 -17.93
N GLY A 372 -10.93 -13.16 -18.75
CA GLY A 372 -10.94 -13.07 -20.22
C GLY A 372 -12.13 -13.72 -20.95
N ALA A 373 -12.85 -14.66 -20.34
CA ALA A 373 -13.93 -15.38 -21.03
C ALA A 373 -15.17 -14.53 -21.37
N SER A 374 -15.27 -13.28 -20.88
CA SER A 374 -16.40 -12.38 -21.12
C SER A 374 -16.11 -11.20 -22.06
N LYS A 375 -14.86 -10.96 -22.49
CA LYS A 375 -14.51 -9.78 -23.31
C LYS A 375 -14.69 -9.96 -24.81
N GLY A 376 -14.64 -11.20 -25.33
CA GLY A 376 -14.94 -11.49 -26.74
C GLY A 376 -16.38 -11.19 -27.16
N LEU A 377 -17.31 -11.15 -26.19
CA LEU A 377 -18.72 -10.84 -26.42
C LEU A 377 -19.06 -9.36 -26.16
N ALA A 378 -18.23 -8.64 -25.39
CA ALA A 378 -18.44 -7.23 -25.04
C ALA A 378 -18.01 -6.26 -26.17
N ALA A 379 -17.00 -6.62 -26.98
CA ALA A 379 -16.55 -5.75 -28.07
C ALA A 379 -17.56 -5.64 -29.23
N ALA A 380 -18.52 -6.57 -29.33
CA ALA A 380 -19.59 -6.51 -30.33
C ALA A 380 -20.80 -5.66 -29.89
N THR A 381 -20.85 -5.18 -28.63
CA THR A 381 -22.04 -4.50 -28.07
C THR A 381 -21.82 -3.06 -27.62
N THR A 382 -20.59 -2.55 -27.61
CA THR A 382 -20.28 -1.17 -27.17
C THR A 382 -20.21 -0.12 -28.28
N ALA A 383 -20.58 -0.46 -29.52
CA ALA A 383 -20.61 0.49 -30.65
C ALA A 383 -22.00 1.14 -30.89
N ALA A 384 -23.02 0.81 -30.09
CA ALA A 384 -24.37 1.35 -30.26
C ALA A 384 -24.70 2.44 -29.24
N SER A 385 -25.19 3.57 -29.72
CA SER A 385 -25.65 4.70 -28.91
C SER A 385 -26.88 4.34 -28.04
N PRO A 386 -27.14 5.08 -26.95
CA PRO A 386 -28.33 4.88 -26.11
C PRO A 386 -29.66 4.92 -26.89
N GLU A 387 -29.75 5.74 -27.95
CA GLU A 387 -30.90 5.76 -28.86
C GLU A 387 -31.03 4.49 -29.71
N GLU A 388 -29.93 3.89 -30.16
CA GLU A 388 -29.94 2.66 -30.96
C GLU A 388 -30.33 1.44 -30.11
N LEU A 389 -29.84 1.38 -28.87
CA LEU A 389 -30.23 0.35 -27.90
C LEU A 389 -31.71 0.46 -27.51
N LYS A 390 -32.23 1.69 -27.35
CA LYS A 390 -33.64 1.93 -27.07
C LYS A 390 -34.55 1.51 -28.23
N LYS A 391 -34.19 1.85 -29.48
CA LYS A 391 -34.92 1.39 -30.67
C LYS A 391 -34.88 -0.13 -30.84
N ALA A 392 -33.74 -0.76 -30.56
CA ALA A 392 -33.62 -2.21 -30.60
C ALA A 392 -34.52 -2.87 -29.53
N LEU A 393 -34.53 -2.35 -28.29
CA LEU A 393 -35.44 -2.79 -27.23
C LEU A 393 -36.91 -2.58 -27.59
N GLU A 394 -37.28 -1.45 -28.20
CA GLU A 394 -38.64 -1.14 -28.63
C GLU A 394 -39.11 -1.99 -29.82
N ALA A 395 -38.18 -2.54 -30.61
CA ALA A 395 -38.47 -3.45 -31.72
C ALA A 395 -38.61 -4.93 -31.30
N MET A 396 -38.22 -5.27 -30.06
CA MET A 396 -38.30 -6.66 -29.55
C MET A 396 -39.70 -7.01 -29.04
N SER A 397 -40.05 -8.29 -29.18
CA SER A 397 -41.28 -8.86 -28.62
C SER A 397 -41.29 -8.76 -27.08
N GLU A 398 -42.47 -8.74 -26.47
CA GLU A 398 -42.60 -8.64 -25.01
C GLU A 398 -41.97 -9.83 -24.27
N GLU A 399 -41.97 -11.01 -24.91
CA GLU A 399 -41.36 -12.23 -24.40
C GLU A 399 -39.82 -12.16 -24.46
N ASP A 400 -39.27 -11.61 -25.55
CA ASP A 400 -37.81 -11.44 -25.70
C ASP A 400 -37.26 -10.33 -24.82
N ARG A 401 -38.03 -9.26 -24.57
CA ARG A 401 -37.68 -8.24 -23.56
C ARG A 401 -37.60 -8.84 -22.15
N LYS A 402 -38.53 -9.74 -21.79
CA LYS A 402 -38.48 -10.48 -20.52
C LYS A 402 -37.27 -11.42 -20.46
N LYS A 403 -36.92 -12.11 -21.55
CA LYS A 403 -35.73 -12.97 -21.63
C LYS A 403 -34.42 -12.18 -21.55
N VAL A 404 -34.31 -11.04 -22.22
CA VAL A 404 -33.16 -10.13 -22.12
C VAL A 404 -33.06 -9.52 -20.71
N GLY A 405 -34.17 -9.10 -20.12
CA GLY A 405 -34.21 -8.61 -18.73
C GLY A 405 -33.85 -9.67 -17.70
N ALA A 406 -34.17 -10.95 -17.94
CA ALA A 406 -33.74 -12.08 -17.11
C ALA A 406 -32.25 -12.42 -17.32
N ALA A 407 -31.77 -12.42 -18.56
CA ALA A 407 -30.38 -12.69 -18.90
C ALA A 407 -29.42 -11.62 -18.34
N LEU A 408 -29.80 -10.34 -18.41
CA LEU A 408 -29.05 -9.22 -17.83
C LEU A 408 -28.95 -9.28 -16.29
N LYS A 409 -29.93 -9.92 -15.61
CA LYS A 409 -29.85 -10.15 -14.16
C LYS A 409 -28.86 -11.25 -13.78
N THR A 410 -28.53 -12.16 -14.71
CA THR A 410 -27.67 -13.33 -14.44
C THR A 410 -26.26 -13.22 -15.02
N SER A 411 -26.03 -12.41 -16.06
CA SER A 411 -24.73 -12.33 -16.75
C SER A 411 -23.75 -11.30 -16.18
N GLY A 412 -24.19 -10.48 -15.21
CA GLY A 412 -23.35 -9.52 -14.47
C GLY A 412 -23.40 -9.71 -12.96
N ALA A 413 -23.92 -10.85 -12.48
CA ALA A 413 -24.06 -11.10 -11.05
C ALA A 413 -22.68 -11.40 -10.44
N ASN A 414 -22.29 -10.59 -9.47
CA ASN A 414 -21.14 -10.85 -8.62
C ASN A 414 -21.25 -12.24 -7.98
N LYS A 415 -20.12 -12.95 -7.88
CA LYS A 415 -20.08 -14.29 -7.27
C LYS A 415 -20.05 -14.17 -5.74
N ALA A 416 -20.90 -14.93 -5.06
CA ALA A 416 -20.89 -15.01 -3.60
C ALA A 416 -19.54 -15.53 -3.08
N CYS A 417 -19.18 -15.15 -1.85
CA CYS A 417 -17.99 -15.67 -1.19
C CYS A 417 -18.05 -17.21 -1.12
N PRO A 418 -17.02 -17.93 -1.61
CA PRO A 418 -17.03 -19.39 -1.63
C PRO A 418 -17.12 -19.96 -0.21
N GLY A 419 -17.87 -21.04 -0.04
CA GLY A 419 -17.94 -21.76 1.23
C GLY A 419 -19.12 -22.73 1.36
N PRO A 420 -19.24 -23.37 2.53
CA PRO A 420 -20.15 -24.50 2.77
C PRO A 420 -21.62 -24.10 2.99
N VAL A 421 -21.93 -22.80 3.10
CA VAL A 421 -23.30 -22.29 3.23
C VAL A 421 -23.72 -21.62 1.92
N ASP A 422 -24.88 -22.00 1.39
CA ASP A 422 -25.48 -21.36 0.24
C ASP A 422 -26.00 -19.95 0.60
N CYS A 423 -25.25 -18.95 0.16
CA CYS A 423 -25.54 -17.53 0.34
C CYS A 423 -26.29 -16.90 -0.86
N SER A 424 -26.74 -17.69 -1.84
CA SER A 424 -27.44 -17.17 -3.04
C SER A 424 -28.79 -16.50 -2.75
N SER A 425 -29.32 -16.65 -1.53
CA SER A 425 -30.58 -16.04 -1.09
C SER A 425 -30.50 -14.53 -0.84
N ILE A 426 -29.30 -13.96 -0.78
CA ILE A 426 -29.06 -12.52 -0.57
C ILE A 426 -28.28 -11.90 -1.73
N THR A 427 -28.38 -10.60 -1.86
CA THR A 427 -27.64 -9.83 -2.87
C THR A 427 -26.14 -9.88 -2.61
N VAL A 428 -25.36 -10.25 -3.63
CA VAL A 428 -23.90 -10.19 -3.58
C VAL A 428 -23.43 -8.79 -3.98
N VAL A 429 -22.98 -8.02 -3.00
CA VAL A 429 -22.44 -6.67 -3.24
C VAL A 429 -20.97 -6.71 -3.67
N ALA A 430 -20.19 -7.66 -3.14
CA ALA A 430 -18.75 -7.72 -3.40
C ALA A 430 -18.44 -8.05 -4.86
N LYS A 431 -17.44 -7.41 -5.47
CA LYS A 431 -17.02 -7.73 -6.86
C LYS A 431 -16.26 -9.06 -6.95
N ASP A 432 -15.45 -9.34 -5.93
CA ASP A 432 -14.61 -10.52 -5.78
C ASP A 432 -14.32 -10.73 -4.28
N CYS A 433 -13.70 -11.87 -3.95
CA CYS A 433 -13.19 -12.16 -2.60
C CYS A 433 -11.67 -12.35 -2.63
N ILE A 434 -10.95 -11.46 -3.32
CA ILE A 434 -9.48 -11.52 -3.40
C ILE A 434 -8.86 -11.57 -2.01
N GLY A 435 -7.90 -12.49 -1.84
CA GLY A 435 -7.17 -12.71 -0.59
C GLY A 435 -7.85 -13.66 0.39
N VAL A 436 -9.11 -14.04 0.21
CA VAL A 436 -9.76 -15.07 1.05
C VAL A 436 -9.16 -16.44 0.72
N ASN A 437 -8.72 -17.17 1.74
CA ASN A 437 -8.19 -18.52 1.62
C ASN A 437 -9.27 -19.52 1.18
N GLU A 438 -8.83 -20.66 0.64
CA GLU A 438 -9.74 -21.78 0.41
C GLU A 438 -10.38 -22.24 1.72
N GLN A 439 -11.71 -22.43 1.69
CA GLN A 439 -12.46 -22.88 2.86
C GLN A 439 -12.18 -24.36 3.11
N PRO A 440 -12.11 -24.82 4.37
CA PRO A 440 -11.99 -26.25 4.65
C PRO A 440 -13.18 -27.02 4.10
N ALA A 441 -12.94 -28.19 3.52
CA ALA A 441 -14.02 -29.05 3.00
C ALA A 441 -14.99 -29.47 4.11
N GLU A 442 -14.46 -29.78 5.30
CA GLU A 442 -15.20 -30.19 6.49
C GLU A 442 -14.83 -29.27 7.67
N PRO A 443 -15.39 -28.05 7.73
CA PRO A 443 -15.04 -27.09 8.78
C PRO A 443 -15.63 -27.50 10.12
N LYS A 444 -14.87 -27.28 11.20
CA LYS A 444 -15.33 -27.54 12.59
C LYS A 444 -16.60 -26.75 12.96
N PHE A 445 -16.67 -25.52 12.45
CA PHE A 445 -17.77 -24.58 12.60
C PHE A 445 -17.87 -23.73 11.33
N LYS A 446 -19.09 -23.35 10.95
CA LYS A 446 -19.39 -22.50 9.80
C LYS A 446 -19.60 -21.07 10.26
N GLY A 447 -18.74 -20.15 9.87
CA GLY A 447 -18.82 -18.75 10.23
C GLY A 447 -19.22 -17.84 9.08
N ALA A 448 -19.76 -16.66 9.41
CA ALA A 448 -19.88 -15.56 8.47
C ALA A 448 -19.31 -14.25 9.03
N LEU A 449 -18.63 -13.48 8.18
CA LEU A 449 -18.28 -12.09 8.45
C LEU A 449 -19.34 -11.19 7.81
N CYS A 450 -20.13 -10.54 8.66
CA CYS A 450 -21.25 -9.68 8.29
C CYS A 450 -20.80 -8.23 8.15
N GLN A 451 -20.97 -7.65 6.97
CA GLN A 451 -20.54 -6.28 6.67
C GLN A 451 -21.62 -5.53 5.90
N ILE A 452 -21.48 -4.22 5.76
CA ILE A 452 -22.43 -3.36 5.02
C ILE A 452 -21.67 -2.53 4.00
N TYR A 453 -22.31 -2.19 2.88
CA TYR A 453 -21.83 -1.26 1.87
C TYR A 453 -22.82 -0.09 1.76
N VAL A 454 -22.36 1.14 1.98
CA VAL A 454 -23.21 2.34 2.02
C VAL A 454 -23.33 2.92 0.61
N ARG A 455 -24.42 2.58 -0.09
CA ARG A 455 -24.56 2.78 -1.55
C ARG A 455 -24.56 4.24 -1.99
N ASN A 456 -24.94 5.15 -1.11
CA ASN A 456 -24.98 6.59 -1.37
C ASN A 456 -23.69 7.33 -1.00
N GLN A 457 -22.68 6.63 -0.46
CA GLN A 457 -21.38 7.21 -0.12
C GLN A 457 -20.30 6.81 -1.13
N PRO A 458 -19.30 7.67 -1.38
CA PRO A 458 -18.13 7.30 -2.16
C PRO A 458 -17.52 5.98 -1.67
N TYR A 459 -17.14 5.12 -2.63
CA TYR A 459 -16.54 3.80 -2.39
C TYR A 459 -17.37 2.80 -1.58
N GLY A 460 -18.61 3.14 -1.19
CA GLY A 460 -19.42 2.33 -0.27
C GLY A 460 -19.25 2.66 1.20
N GLY A 461 -18.62 3.79 1.50
CA GLY A 461 -18.33 4.26 2.86
C GLY A 461 -16.84 4.41 3.15
N SER A 462 -16.52 4.97 4.32
CA SER A 462 -15.18 5.37 4.73
C SER A 462 -14.27 4.24 5.24
N ASP A 463 -14.54 2.99 4.87
CA ASP A 463 -13.78 1.82 5.33
C ASP A 463 -13.76 0.66 4.32
N LYS A 464 -13.98 0.93 3.03
CA LYS A 464 -14.07 -0.11 1.99
C LYS A 464 -12.82 -0.22 1.13
N SER A 465 -12.59 -1.42 0.62
CA SER A 465 -11.75 -1.67 -0.55
C SER A 465 -12.58 -1.62 -1.83
N SER A 466 -11.91 -1.60 -2.98
CA SER A 466 -12.52 -1.40 -4.30
C SER A 466 -13.48 -2.52 -4.73
N ASN A 467 -13.39 -3.68 -4.09
CA ASN A 467 -14.31 -4.81 -4.25
C ASN A 467 -15.52 -4.77 -3.30
N GLY A 468 -15.64 -3.76 -2.45
CA GLY A 468 -16.79 -3.55 -1.56
C GLY A 468 -16.72 -4.27 -0.21
N HIS A 469 -15.64 -5.01 0.08
CA HIS A 469 -15.35 -5.51 1.42
C HIS A 469 -14.79 -4.40 2.32
N ARG A 470 -14.95 -4.53 3.65
CA ARG A 470 -14.18 -3.68 4.57
C ARG A 470 -12.69 -4.03 4.46
N TYR A 471 -11.82 -3.02 4.43
CA TYR A 471 -10.42 -3.13 3.98
C TYR A 471 -9.52 -4.15 4.73
N ASP A 472 -9.93 -4.57 5.93
CA ASP A 472 -9.22 -5.52 6.79
C ASP A 472 -10.04 -6.79 7.10
N SER A 473 -11.09 -7.09 6.32
CA SER A 473 -11.93 -8.27 6.56
C SER A 473 -11.19 -9.58 6.24
N ILE A 474 -10.28 -9.52 5.28
CA ILE A 474 -9.59 -10.70 4.74
C ILE A 474 -8.74 -11.40 5.81
N PRO A 475 -7.87 -10.73 6.59
CA PRO A 475 -7.11 -11.38 7.65
C PRO A 475 -8.00 -12.06 8.70
N PHE A 476 -9.13 -11.45 9.08
CA PHE A 476 -10.04 -12.05 10.05
C PHE A 476 -10.73 -13.31 9.51
N ALA A 477 -11.21 -13.27 8.26
CA ALA A 477 -11.79 -14.45 7.63
C ALA A 477 -10.75 -15.58 7.50
N ASN A 478 -9.55 -15.24 7.05
CA ASN A 478 -8.45 -16.20 6.90
C ASN A 478 -8.01 -16.80 8.23
N GLY A 479 -8.02 -16.02 9.32
CA GLY A 479 -7.76 -16.51 10.66
C GLY A 479 -8.68 -17.64 11.10
N MET A 480 -9.99 -17.47 10.86
CA MET A 480 -10.99 -18.50 11.13
C MET A 480 -10.74 -19.75 10.27
N ILE A 481 -10.39 -19.55 9.00
CA ILE A 481 -10.06 -20.61 8.04
C ILE A 481 -8.82 -21.39 8.49
N SER A 482 -7.74 -20.71 8.86
CA SER A 482 -6.50 -21.29 9.39
C SER A 482 -6.75 -22.12 10.66
N ALA A 483 -7.72 -21.73 11.48
CA ALA A 483 -8.13 -22.48 12.67
C ALA A 483 -9.02 -23.71 12.37
N GLY A 484 -9.30 -24.00 11.10
CA GLY A 484 -10.11 -25.15 10.67
C GLY A 484 -11.62 -24.92 10.72
N MET A 485 -12.07 -23.67 10.77
CA MET A 485 -13.47 -23.26 10.59
C MET A 485 -13.69 -22.73 9.17
N SER A 486 -14.93 -22.48 8.75
CA SER A 486 -15.18 -21.68 7.53
C SER A 486 -15.53 -20.24 7.91
N CYS A 487 -15.29 -19.29 7.01
CA CYS A 487 -15.74 -17.91 7.19
C CYS A 487 -16.11 -17.29 5.85
N GLN A 488 -17.42 -17.13 5.60
CA GLN A 488 -17.94 -16.52 4.39
C GLN A 488 -18.25 -15.04 4.61
N LEU A 489 -17.81 -14.18 3.70
CA LEU A 489 -18.07 -12.74 3.77
C LEU A 489 -19.45 -12.46 3.15
N ILE A 490 -20.35 -11.84 3.91
CA ILE A 490 -21.72 -11.53 3.50
C ILE A 490 -22.06 -10.06 3.74
N HIS A 491 -22.86 -9.49 2.86
CA HIS A 491 -23.32 -8.10 2.95
C HIS A 491 -24.75 -8.02 3.44
N TYR A 492 -24.99 -7.16 4.43
CA TYR A 492 -26.33 -6.76 4.85
C TYR A 492 -26.85 -5.64 3.94
N THR A 493 -28.02 -5.87 3.36
CA THR A 493 -28.83 -4.86 2.65
C THR A 493 -30.16 -4.73 3.38
N HIS A 494 -30.57 -3.49 3.70
CA HIS A 494 -31.71 -3.29 4.59
C HIS A 494 -33.05 -3.74 3.97
N GLU A 495 -33.14 -3.78 2.64
CA GLU A 495 -34.29 -4.29 1.89
C GLU A 495 -34.44 -5.82 1.99
N GLU A 496 -33.35 -6.53 2.31
CA GLU A 496 -33.32 -7.99 2.45
C GLU A 496 -33.13 -8.44 3.90
N HIS A 497 -33.43 -7.57 4.87
CA HIS A 497 -33.24 -7.82 6.29
C HIS A 497 -33.68 -9.23 6.73
N ASP A 498 -34.92 -9.60 6.42
CA ASP A 498 -35.47 -10.88 6.86
C ASP A 498 -34.72 -12.06 6.19
N LYS A 499 -34.40 -11.96 4.89
CA LYS A 499 -33.60 -12.98 4.19
C LYS A 499 -32.19 -13.10 4.75
N PHE A 500 -31.57 -11.97 5.10
CA PHE A 500 -30.23 -11.93 5.69
C PHE A 500 -30.21 -12.66 7.03
N PHE A 501 -31.18 -12.38 7.91
CA PHE A 501 -31.25 -13.04 9.21
C PHE A 501 -31.68 -14.52 9.12
N GLU A 502 -32.48 -14.91 8.12
CA GLU A 502 -32.71 -16.32 7.81
C GLU A 502 -31.43 -17.03 7.32
N LEU A 503 -30.59 -16.36 6.54
CA LEU A 503 -29.28 -16.87 6.15
C LEU A 503 -28.33 -16.98 7.35
N CYS A 504 -28.28 -15.96 8.21
CA CYS A 504 -27.45 -15.97 9.43
C CYS A 504 -27.70 -17.21 10.30
N LYS A 505 -28.94 -17.72 10.35
CA LYS A 505 -29.29 -18.94 11.10
C LYS A 505 -28.62 -20.22 10.61
N LYS A 506 -28.02 -20.21 9.41
CA LYS A 506 -27.29 -21.35 8.83
C LYS A 506 -25.82 -21.40 9.24
N PHE A 507 -25.34 -20.41 9.98
CA PHE A 507 -23.98 -20.33 10.50
C PHE A 507 -23.94 -20.64 12.00
N ASP A 508 -22.81 -21.16 12.48
CA ASP A 508 -22.54 -21.40 13.89
C ASP A 508 -22.09 -20.11 14.60
N PHE A 509 -21.43 -19.19 13.88
CA PHE A 509 -21.02 -17.89 14.42
C PHE A 509 -21.01 -16.76 13.39
N LEU A 510 -21.06 -15.52 13.88
CA LEU A 510 -21.05 -14.29 13.09
C LEU A 510 -19.96 -13.32 13.62
N ILE A 511 -19.20 -12.72 12.71
CA ILE A 511 -18.30 -11.59 13.01
C ILE A 511 -18.96 -10.33 12.44
N VAL A 512 -19.37 -9.42 13.30
CA VAL A 512 -20.10 -8.20 12.90
C VAL A 512 -19.10 -7.09 12.59
N ARG A 513 -19.00 -6.73 11.31
CA ARG A 513 -18.22 -5.62 10.75
C ARG A 513 -19.11 -4.57 10.07
N CYS A 514 -20.31 -4.37 10.62
CA CYS A 514 -21.22 -3.28 10.24
C CYS A 514 -21.00 -2.10 11.18
N ASN A 515 -20.29 -1.06 10.72
CA ASN A 515 -19.92 0.08 11.58
C ASN A 515 -21.19 0.83 12.02
N PRO A 516 -21.38 1.15 13.32
CA PRO A 516 -22.53 1.91 13.78
C PRO A 516 -22.78 3.17 12.96
N GLY A 517 -24.03 3.39 12.57
CA GLY A 517 -24.43 4.51 11.70
C GLY A 517 -24.40 4.19 10.21
N GLN A 518 -23.61 3.23 9.73
CA GLN A 518 -23.61 2.86 8.30
C GLN A 518 -24.94 2.26 7.85
N ILE A 519 -25.63 1.53 8.72
CA ILE A 519 -26.98 0.99 8.41
C ILE A 519 -27.96 2.13 8.15
N LYS A 520 -27.96 3.14 9.03
CA LYS A 520 -28.80 4.34 8.85
C LYS A 520 -28.37 5.14 7.62
N ALA A 521 -27.08 5.28 7.38
CA ALA A 521 -26.54 6.02 6.23
C ALA A 521 -26.98 5.38 4.88
N ASP A 522 -27.06 4.04 4.82
CA ASP A 522 -27.56 3.32 3.64
C ASP A 522 -29.10 3.34 3.53
N GLY A 523 -29.83 3.83 4.53
CA GLY A 523 -31.30 3.94 4.54
C GLY A 523 -32.02 2.89 5.41
N GLY A 524 -31.28 2.06 6.15
CA GLY A 524 -31.81 1.05 7.06
C GLY A 524 -32.06 1.53 8.48
N ASP A 525 -32.54 0.61 9.33
CA ASP A 525 -32.79 0.82 10.75
C ASP A 525 -31.78 0.00 11.60
N GLN A 526 -30.91 0.72 12.32
CA GLN A 526 -29.91 0.12 13.22
C GLN A 526 -30.55 -0.67 14.36
N GLY A 527 -31.62 -0.14 14.97
CA GLY A 527 -32.32 -0.80 16.07
C GLY A 527 -32.99 -2.09 15.62
N LYS A 528 -33.53 -2.12 14.39
CA LYS A 528 -34.05 -3.36 13.78
C LYS A 528 -32.95 -4.41 13.61
N PHE A 529 -31.78 -4.02 13.09
CA PHE A 529 -30.63 -4.91 12.93
C PHE A 529 -30.14 -5.47 14.27
N ASP A 530 -29.94 -4.59 15.26
CA ASP A 530 -29.45 -4.97 16.58
C ASP A 530 -30.43 -5.93 17.27
N LYS A 531 -31.74 -5.68 17.16
CA LYS A 531 -32.78 -6.59 17.68
C LYS A 531 -32.68 -7.99 17.07
N SER A 532 -32.60 -8.09 15.74
CA SER A 532 -32.52 -9.40 15.08
C SER A 532 -31.19 -10.10 15.33
N MET A 533 -30.09 -9.37 15.52
CA MET A 533 -28.82 -9.95 15.95
C MET A 533 -28.87 -10.46 17.40
N LYS A 534 -29.59 -9.77 18.31
CA LYS A 534 -29.89 -10.29 19.66
C LYS A 534 -30.75 -11.57 19.60
N GLU A 535 -31.69 -11.66 18.66
CA GLU A 535 -32.47 -12.88 18.43
C GLU A 535 -31.61 -14.04 17.92
N VAL A 536 -30.66 -13.78 17.03
CA VAL A 536 -29.66 -14.78 16.58
C VAL A 536 -28.80 -15.28 17.74
N ARG A 537 -28.31 -14.36 18.61
CA ARG A 537 -27.59 -14.73 19.84
C ARG A 537 -28.44 -15.61 20.75
N LYS A 538 -29.70 -15.24 20.97
CA LYS A 538 -30.64 -16.01 21.79
C LYS A 538 -30.95 -17.39 21.22
N ALA A 539 -30.85 -17.57 19.90
CA ALA A 539 -30.99 -18.86 19.23
C ALA A 539 -29.74 -19.75 19.35
N GLY A 540 -28.69 -19.31 20.05
CA GLY A 540 -27.47 -20.08 20.31
C GLY A 540 -26.34 -19.85 19.31
N ILE A 541 -26.51 -18.94 18.35
CA ILE A 541 -25.46 -18.61 17.38
C ILE A 541 -24.57 -17.53 17.97
N GLN A 542 -23.25 -17.74 17.98
CA GLN A 542 -22.32 -16.78 18.55
C GLN A 542 -22.16 -15.56 17.64
N ALA A 543 -22.17 -14.34 18.18
CA ALA A 543 -21.90 -13.13 17.41
C ALA A 543 -20.86 -12.27 18.12
N TRP A 544 -19.88 -11.77 17.38
CA TRP A 544 -18.80 -10.92 17.93
C TRP A 544 -18.66 -9.60 17.17
N PRO A 545 -18.61 -8.47 17.90
CA PRO A 545 -19.23 -8.30 19.23
C PRO A 545 -20.75 -8.57 19.17
N SER A 546 -21.36 -8.92 20.29
CA SER A 546 -22.83 -8.89 20.37
C SER A 546 -23.33 -7.44 20.39
N PRO A 547 -24.60 -7.17 20.03
CA PRO A 547 -25.16 -5.84 20.16
C PRO A 547 -25.08 -5.27 21.57
N ASP A 548 -25.22 -6.10 22.62
CA ASP A 548 -25.11 -5.65 24.01
C ASP A 548 -23.67 -5.24 24.36
N VAL A 549 -22.67 -5.95 23.83
CA VAL A 549 -21.25 -5.57 23.98
C VAL A 549 -20.97 -4.26 23.26
N MET A 550 -21.43 -4.08 22.01
CA MET A 550 -21.30 -2.81 21.28
C MET A 550 -21.99 -1.65 22.02
N GLU A 551 -23.16 -1.92 22.59
CA GLU A 551 -23.97 -0.95 23.27
C GLU A 551 -23.32 -0.48 24.57
N LYS A 552 -22.86 -1.41 25.42
CA LYS A 552 -22.34 -1.08 26.75
C LYS A 552 -20.84 -0.81 26.80
N MET A 553 -20.03 -1.62 26.11
CA MET A 553 -18.56 -1.46 26.13
C MET A 553 -18.10 -0.33 25.20
N GLY A 554 -18.75 -0.15 24.06
CA GLY A 554 -18.45 0.95 23.14
C GLY A 554 -19.05 2.31 23.53
N ALA A 555 -19.85 2.37 24.59
CA ALA A 555 -20.41 3.63 25.09
C ALA A 555 -19.43 4.34 26.04
N LYS A 556 -19.45 5.68 26.06
CA LYS A 556 -18.51 6.43 26.89
C LYS A 556 -18.76 6.26 28.40
N ASP A 557 -19.99 5.94 28.84
CA ASP A 557 -20.29 5.67 30.26
C ASP A 557 -19.60 4.39 30.79
N ALA A 558 -19.05 3.55 29.91
CA ALA A 558 -18.12 2.49 30.30
C ALA A 558 -16.97 3.03 31.18
N LEU A 559 -16.51 4.27 30.91
CA LEU A 559 -15.47 4.94 31.70
C LEU A 559 -15.92 5.21 33.15
N CYS A 560 -17.20 5.55 33.35
CA CYS A 560 -17.78 5.73 34.68
C CYS A 560 -17.92 4.40 35.40
N LYS A 561 -18.29 3.34 34.69
CA LYS A 561 -18.43 1.99 35.26
C LYS A 561 -17.10 1.39 35.73
N VAL A 562 -15.99 1.76 35.07
CA VAL A 562 -14.64 1.34 35.47
C VAL A 562 -13.90 2.37 36.32
N ALA A 563 -14.55 3.46 36.75
CA ALA A 563 -13.90 4.61 37.38
C ALA A 563 -13.10 4.27 38.65
N THR A 564 -13.53 3.28 39.43
CA THR A 564 -12.86 2.82 40.66
C THR A 564 -11.87 1.68 40.43
N MET A 565 -11.67 1.25 39.18
CA MET A 565 -10.68 0.23 38.82
C MET A 565 -9.27 0.86 38.77
N ASN A 566 -8.23 0.03 38.65
CA ASN A 566 -6.86 0.54 38.62
C ASN A 566 -6.62 1.40 37.37
N CYS A 567 -7.18 1.00 36.22
CA CYS A 567 -7.22 1.77 34.99
C CYS A 567 -8.30 2.86 34.94
N GLY A 568 -8.98 3.11 36.07
CA GLY A 568 -10.08 4.05 36.20
C GLY A 568 -9.67 5.43 36.74
N LEU A 569 -10.60 6.37 36.60
CA LEU A 569 -10.49 7.71 37.12
C LEU A 569 -11.76 8.05 37.91
N GLU A 570 -11.67 8.04 39.25
CA GLU A 570 -12.81 8.08 40.18
C GLU A 570 -13.73 9.30 39.99
N ASP A 571 -13.20 10.42 39.51
CA ASP A 571 -13.96 11.64 39.23
C ASP A 571 -14.48 11.71 37.79
N THR A 572 -14.77 10.56 37.17
CA THR A 572 -15.45 10.43 35.87
C THR A 572 -16.94 10.26 36.08
N LEU A 573 -17.74 11.22 35.59
CA LEU A 573 -19.18 11.29 35.81
C LEU A 573 -19.96 11.11 34.50
N ALA A 574 -21.16 10.55 34.57
CA ALA A 574 -22.09 10.45 33.45
C ALA A 574 -23.39 11.19 33.79
N TYR A 575 -23.87 11.99 32.84
CA TYR A 575 -25.11 12.75 32.96
C TYR A 575 -26.11 12.29 31.91
N TYR A 576 -27.36 12.14 32.32
CA TYR A 576 -28.47 11.67 31.47
C TYR A 576 -29.62 12.67 31.37
N SER A 577 -29.50 13.82 32.05
CA SER A 577 -30.48 14.91 32.05
C SER A 577 -29.77 16.26 31.95
N GLU A 578 -30.48 17.27 31.42
CA GLU A 578 -29.99 18.65 31.33
C GLU A 578 -29.66 19.23 32.71
N GLU A 579 -30.53 18.98 33.70
CA GLU A 579 -30.36 19.49 35.06
C GLU A 579 -29.11 18.91 35.72
N ASP A 580 -28.92 17.59 35.64
CA ASP A 580 -27.76 16.91 36.23
C ASP A 580 -26.46 17.36 35.55
N PHE A 581 -26.47 17.50 34.22
CA PHE A 581 -25.30 17.97 33.48
C PHE A 581 -24.97 19.41 33.83
N GLY A 582 -25.94 20.33 33.82
CA GLY A 582 -25.70 21.73 34.13
C GLY A 582 -25.16 21.95 35.54
N ALA A 583 -25.72 21.26 36.55
CA ALA A 583 -25.25 21.34 37.92
C ALA A 583 -23.88 20.66 38.11
N GLY A 584 -23.72 19.46 37.54
CA GLY A 584 -22.51 18.65 37.65
C GLY A 584 -21.31 19.29 36.96
N PHE A 585 -21.47 19.72 35.71
CA PHE A 585 -20.42 20.36 34.92
C PHE A 585 -19.92 21.66 35.56
N LYS A 586 -20.82 22.51 36.06
CA LYS A 586 -20.43 23.73 36.78
C LYS A 586 -19.58 23.42 38.01
N LYS A 587 -19.88 22.33 38.70
CA LYS A 587 -19.16 21.87 39.89
C LYS A 587 -17.78 21.30 39.56
N THR A 588 -17.70 20.43 38.54
CA THR A 588 -16.42 19.80 38.13
C THR A 588 -15.49 20.80 37.47
N MET A 589 -16.00 21.65 36.57
CA MET A 589 -15.23 22.66 35.85
C MET A 589 -14.67 23.74 36.79
N ALA A 590 -15.39 24.05 37.87
CA ALA A 590 -14.94 24.97 38.92
C ALA A 590 -13.73 24.45 39.70
N PHE A 591 -13.51 23.13 39.72
CA PHE A 591 -12.46 22.49 40.50
C PHE A 591 -11.17 22.25 39.71
N GLN A 592 -11.26 21.88 38.43
CA GLN A 592 -10.08 21.60 37.58
C GLN A 592 -10.46 21.44 36.10
N PRO A 593 -9.50 21.51 35.16
CA PRO A 593 -9.73 21.23 33.74
C PRO A 593 -10.43 19.89 33.46
N ARG A 594 -11.38 19.89 32.51
CA ARG A 594 -12.26 18.75 32.20
C ARG A 594 -12.17 18.32 30.74
N VAL A 595 -12.62 17.10 30.47
CA VAL A 595 -12.85 16.54 29.15
C VAL A 595 -14.30 16.08 29.08
N ILE A 596 -15.10 16.72 28.24
CA ILE A 596 -16.51 16.40 28.01
C ILE A 596 -16.63 15.56 26.75
N LYS A 597 -17.31 14.42 26.84
CA LYS A 597 -17.43 13.44 25.77
C LYS A 597 -18.89 13.13 25.50
N GLN A 598 -19.33 13.26 24.26
CA GLN A 598 -20.59 12.67 23.81
C GLN A 598 -20.52 11.13 23.79
N ASN A 599 -21.67 10.45 23.88
CA ASN A 599 -21.70 8.99 23.91
C ASN A 599 -21.19 8.32 22.64
N ARG A 600 -21.75 8.72 21.49
CA ARG A 600 -21.51 8.11 20.19
C ARG A 600 -20.91 9.16 19.29
N GLY A 601 -19.71 8.88 18.81
CA GLY A 601 -18.94 9.76 17.95
C GLY A 601 -17.71 9.01 17.47
N SER A 602 -17.14 9.45 16.35
CA SER A 602 -15.91 8.90 15.81
C SER A 602 -14.90 10.02 15.59
N SER A 603 -13.61 9.68 15.56
CA SER A 603 -12.54 10.61 15.23
C SER A 603 -12.56 11.91 16.05
N GLY A 604 -12.81 11.82 17.36
CA GLY A 604 -12.73 12.97 18.28
C GLY A 604 -13.90 13.96 18.23
N GLU A 605 -14.92 13.74 17.40
CA GLU A 605 -16.11 14.60 17.36
C GLU A 605 -16.85 14.58 18.72
N GLY A 606 -17.21 15.75 19.22
CA GLY A 606 -17.90 15.93 20.50
C GLY A 606 -17.07 15.52 21.73
N ILE A 607 -15.74 15.51 21.59
CA ILE A 607 -14.79 15.38 22.70
C ILE A 607 -14.11 16.74 22.90
N TRP A 608 -14.45 17.40 24.00
CA TRP A 608 -14.03 18.77 24.30
C TRP A 608 -13.07 18.78 25.48
N ILE A 609 -11.86 19.31 25.29
CA ILE A 609 -10.91 19.61 26.36
C ILE A 609 -11.18 21.04 26.80
N ILE A 610 -11.48 21.23 28.10
CA ILE A 610 -12.05 22.47 28.61
C ILE A 610 -11.23 23.00 29.77
N LYS A 611 -10.89 24.29 29.70
CA LYS A 611 -10.22 25.05 30.75
C LYS A 611 -11.01 26.32 31.05
N LEU A 612 -11.06 26.74 32.30
CA LEU A 612 -11.50 28.09 32.66
C LEU A 612 -10.46 29.11 32.20
N LYS A 613 -10.89 30.11 31.41
CA LYS A 613 -10.00 31.16 30.91
C LYS A 613 -9.36 31.97 32.04
N ALA A 614 -10.09 32.19 33.13
CA ALA A 614 -9.61 32.91 34.30
C ALA A 614 -8.67 32.06 35.20
N GLY A 615 -8.63 30.74 35.05
CA GLY A 615 -7.81 29.83 35.86
C GLY A 615 -8.14 29.81 37.36
N ASN A 616 -9.30 30.35 37.76
CA ASN A 616 -9.77 30.54 39.13
C ASN A 616 -10.40 29.26 39.74
N TYR A 617 -9.70 28.14 39.67
CA TYR A 617 -10.17 26.86 40.20
C TYR A 617 -10.26 26.88 41.75
N CYS A 618 -11.28 26.23 42.33
CA CYS A 618 -11.41 26.10 43.78
C CYS A 618 -10.49 24.99 44.34
N ALA A 619 -10.06 25.13 45.60
CA ALA A 619 -9.11 24.20 46.20
C ALA A 619 -9.77 22.88 46.62
N THR A 620 -11.08 22.93 46.95
CA THR A 620 -11.85 21.75 47.36
C THR A 620 -13.00 21.50 46.38
N PHE A 621 -13.22 20.24 46.01
CA PHE A 621 -14.32 19.86 45.10
C PHE A 621 -15.68 20.28 45.68
N GLY A 622 -16.42 21.10 44.92
CA GLY A 622 -17.75 21.60 45.31
C GLY A 622 -17.78 22.84 46.19
N GLU A 623 -16.63 23.46 46.47
CA GLU A 623 -16.54 24.74 47.20
C GLU A 623 -17.19 25.89 46.42
N ARG A 624 -17.10 25.86 45.09
CA ARG A 624 -17.79 26.79 44.20
C ARG A 624 -18.45 26.06 43.04
N LEU A 625 -19.37 26.75 42.36
CA LEU A 625 -19.91 26.38 41.07
C LEU A 625 -19.51 27.45 40.06
N CYS A 626 -19.29 27.08 38.81
CA CYS A 626 -19.10 28.09 37.77
C CYS A 626 -20.40 28.86 37.52
N GLU A 627 -20.28 30.17 37.34
CA GLU A 627 -21.39 31.01 36.85
C GLU A 627 -21.54 30.88 35.33
N ASN A 628 -22.74 31.17 34.81
CA ASN A 628 -23.02 31.01 33.38
C ASN A 628 -22.17 31.90 32.48
N ASP A 629 -21.70 33.05 32.97
CA ASP A 629 -20.93 34.05 32.24
C ASP A 629 -19.41 33.85 32.33
N GLU A 630 -18.93 32.88 33.12
CA GLU A 630 -17.51 32.52 33.14
C GLU A 630 -17.10 31.94 31.78
N VAL A 631 -15.93 32.35 31.29
CA VAL A 631 -15.45 32.01 29.94
C VAL A 631 -14.57 30.75 29.98
N LEU A 632 -14.84 29.86 29.03
CA LEU A 632 -14.12 28.61 28.79
C LEU A 632 -13.23 28.76 27.56
N ILE A 633 -12.08 28.09 27.59
CA ILE A 633 -11.28 27.76 26.41
C ILE A 633 -11.57 26.29 26.10
N LEU A 634 -12.13 26.04 24.93
CA LEU A 634 -12.59 24.72 24.48
C LEU A 634 -11.77 24.29 23.28
N MET A 635 -11.14 23.13 23.36
CA MET A 635 -10.49 22.49 22.20
C MET A 635 -11.25 21.22 21.82
N GLU A 636 -11.72 21.13 20.57
CA GLU A 636 -12.32 19.89 20.08
C GLU A 636 -11.22 18.91 19.62
N ALA A 637 -11.30 17.66 20.06
CA ALA A 637 -10.33 16.63 19.70
C ALA A 637 -10.38 16.24 18.21
N ASN A 638 -11.46 16.58 17.48
CA ASN A 638 -11.65 16.24 16.07
C ASN A 638 -10.55 16.82 15.17
N ASP A 639 -10.18 18.07 15.39
CA ASP A 639 -9.26 18.82 14.52
C ASP A 639 -8.37 19.81 15.30
N ASN A 640 -8.38 19.79 16.63
CA ASN A 640 -7.66 20.69 17.53
C ASN A 640 -8.02 22.17 17.39
N HIS A 641 -9.17 22.52 16.80
CA HIS A 641 -9.59 23.92 16.81
C HIS A 641 -9.92 24.35 18.25
N GLU A 642 -9.62 25.61 18.56
CA GLU A 642 -9.96 26.23 19.85
C GLU A 642 -11.07 27.27 19.65
N GLU A 643 -12.06 27.25 20.52
CA GLU A 643 -13.12 28.26 20.61
C GLU A 643 -13.25 28.78 22.04
N GLU A 644 -13.75 30.01 22.18
CA GLU A 644 -14.10 30.59 23.49
C GLU A 644 -15.61 30.73 23.60
N HIS A 645 -16.18 30.11 24.63
CA HIS A 645 -17.60 30.21 24.95
C HIS A 645 -17.79 30.35 26.45
N THR A 646 -18.90 30.95 26.86
CA THR A 646 -19.31 30.96 28.25
C THR A 646 -19.76 29.57 28.70
N VAL A 647 -19.74 29.31 30.01
CA VAL A 647 -20.28 28.08 30.61
C VAL A 647 -21.74 27.86 30.18
N GLY A 648 -22.55 28.92 30.16
CA GLY A 648 -23.95 28.85 29.73
C GLY A 648 -24.10 28.46 28.26
N GLU A 649 -23.31 29.05 27.36
CA GLU A 649 -23.32 28.72 25.93
C GLU A 649 -22.92 27.27 25.66
N PHE A 650 -21.89 26.77 26.34
CA PHE A 650 -21.45 25.38 26.18
C PHE A 650 -22.49 24.38 26.71
N ILE A 651 -23.13 24.66 27.85
CA ILE A 651 -24.22 23.82 28.36
C ILE A 651 -25.37 23.78 27.35
N GLU A 652 -25.77 24.94 26.82
CA GLU A 652 -26.83 25.04 25.82
C GLU A 652 -26.46 24.29 24.53
N PHE A 653 -25.22 24.39 24.05
CA PHE A 653 -24.74 23.62 22.91
C PHE A 653 -24.84 22.10 23.15
N CYS A 654 -24.36 21.63 24.30
CA CYS A 654 -24.44 20.21 24.65
C CYS A 654 -25.87 19.68 24.75
N VAL A 655 -26.84 20.49 25.19
CA VAL A 655 -28.23 20.06 25.42
C VAL A 655 -29.12 20.29 24.20
N ASN A 656 -29.08 21.51 23.65
CA ASN A 656 -30.00 22.00 22.61
C ASN A 656 -29.30 22.29 21.27
N GLY A 657 -27.99 22.09 21.19
CA GLY A 657 -27.21 22.25 19.96
C GLY A 657 -27.00 23.70 19.55
N CYS A 658 -26.48 23.88 18.33
CA CYS A 658 -26.25 25.20 17.76
C CYS A 658 -27.57 25.96 17.58
N ASN A 659 -27.73 27.03 18.35
CA ASN A 659 -28.86 27.96 18.30
C ASN A 659 -28.44 29.37 18.79
N ASP A 660 -29.36 30.34 18.75
CA ASP A 660 -29.06 31.74 19.13
C ASP A 660 -28.52 31.89 20.56
N LYS A 661 -28.88 30.99 21.50
CA LYS A 661 -28.43 31.01 22.89
C LYS A 661 -27.09 30.30 23.12
N SER A 662 -26.74 29.32 22.29
CA SER A 662 -25.44 28.65 22.38
C SER A 662 -24.31 29.47 21.77
N GLY A 663 -24.63 30.55 21.05
CA GLY A 663 -23.66 31.30 20.27
C GLY A 663 -23.30 30.63 18.94
N LYS A 664 -22.27 31.15 18.27
CA LYS A 664 -21.80 30.64 16.97
C LYS A 664 -20.68 29.63 17.18
N TRP A 665 -20.84 28.43 16.65
CA TRP A 665 -19.86 27.34 16.74
C TRP A 665 -19.20 27.09 15.39
N THR A 666 -17.91 26.79 15.40
CA THR A 666 -17.17 26.33 14.21
C THR A 666 -17.04 24.81 14.13
N SER A 667 -17.31 24.11 15.23
CA SER A 667 -17.40 22.64 15.28
C SER A 667 -18.26 22.06 14.15
N LYS A 668 -17.83 20.91 13.64
CA LYS A 668 -18.60 20.10 12.69
C LYS A 668 -19.78 19.41 13.38
N GLY A 669 -19.66 19.14 14.68
CA GLY A 669 -20.71 18.55 15.50
C GLY A 669 -21.82 19.55 15.79
N VAL A 670 -23.05 19.06 15.90
CA VAL A 670 -24.24 19.91 16.11
C VAL A 670 -24.66 20.06 17.59
N GLY A 671 -23.91 19.48 18.51
CA GLY A 671 -24.26 19.39 19.93
C GLY A 671 -25.41 18.41 20.18
N LYS A 672 -26.30 18.72 21.14
CA LYS A 672 -27.50 17.91 21.49
C LYS A 672 -27.20 16.48 21.96
N TYR A 673 -26.19 16.30 22.79
CA TYR A 673 -25.71 15.00 23.24
C TYR A 673 -26.70 14.23 24.12
N LEU A 674 -27.79 14.86 24.57
CA LEU A 674 -28.87 14.24 25.34
C LEU A 674 -30.15 14.00 24.51
N GLU A 675 -30.16 14.30 23.22
CA GLU A 675 -31.35 14.17 22.36
C GLU A 675 -31.88 12.73 22.33
N GLY A 676 -33.20 12.59 22.38
CA GLY A 676 -33.90 11.29 22.47
C GLY A 676 -33.81 10.61 23.84
N GLY A 677 -33.06 11.19 24.78
CA GLY A 677 -32.90 10.69 26.15
C GLY A 677 -32.09 9.40 26.25
N LYS A 678 -31.97 8.88 27.48
CA LYS A 678 -31.13 7.70 27.79
C LYS A 678 -31.44 6.47 26.94
N ALA A 679 -32.72 6.23 26.63
CA ALA A 679 -33.14 5.09 25.81
C ALA A 679 -32.65 5.17 24.36
N ALA A 680 -32.44 6.38 23.83
CA ALA A 680 -31.82 6.61 22.52
C ALA A 680 -30.28 6.69 22.59
N GLY A 681 -29.69 6.47 23.78
CA GLY A 681 -28.26 6.59 24.03
C GLY A 681 -27.79 7.99 24.39
N GLY A 682 -28.70 8.94 24.67
CA GLY A 682 -28.35 10.29 25.11
C GLY A 682 -27.65 10.27 26.48
N GLN A 683 -26.38 10.66 26.50
CA GLN A 683 -25.56 10.82 27.70
C GLN A 683 -24.33 11.68 27.42
N ILE A 684 -23.82 12.34 28.46
CA ILE A 684 -22.58 13.11 28.46
C ILE A 684 -21.65 12.56 29.52
N VAL A 685 -20.39 12.31 29.18
CA VAL A 685 -19.35 11.90 30.12
C VAL A 685 -18.42 13.06 30.42
N ASP A 686 -18.14 13.26 31.69
CA ASP A 686 -17.29 14.31 32.23
C ASP A 686 -16.13 13.70 32.98
N GLN A 687 -14.93 13.81 32.39
CA GLN A 687 -13.70 13.21 32.90
C GLN A 687 -12.67 14.30 33.21
N ARG A 688 -11.81 14.11 34.21
CA ARG A 688 -10.70 15.03 34.46
C ARG A 688 -9.73 15.04 33.28
N PHE A 689 -9.23 16.22 32.95
CA PHE A 689 -8.15 16.35 31.96
C PHE A 689 -6.81 15.85 32.53
N CYS A 690 -6.16 14.96 31.80
CA CYS A 690 -4.83 14.44 32.12
C CYS A 690 -3.78 15.17 31.25
N PRO A 691 -2.96 16.07 31.82
CA PRO A 691 -2.10 16.96 31.04
C PRO A 691 -0.99 16.23 30.25
N ARG A 692 -0.56 15.05 30.70
CA ARG A 692 0.43 14.22 30.01
C ARG A 692 -0.10 13.57 28.72
N ILE A 693 -1.34 13.83 28.30
CA ILE A 693 -1.83 13.44 26.96
C ILE A 693 -0.93 13.96 25.82
N VAL A 694 -0.22 15.07 26.05
CA VAL A 694 0.78 15.63 25.12
C VAL A 694 1.99 14.70 24.90
N GLU A 695 2.25 13.79 25.83
CA GLU A 695 3.26 12.73 25.68
C GLU A 695 2.76 11.59 24.79
N GLY A 696 1.45 11.52 24.58
CA GLY A 696 0.77 10.60 23.68
C GLY A 696 -0.13 9.60 24.39
N GLU A 697 -1.11 9.10 23.64
CA GLU A 697 -2.03 8.05 24.04
C GLU A 697 -1.50 6.68 23.61
N LEU A 698 -1.69 5.64 24.42
CA LEU A 698 -1.38 4.27 24.04
C LEU A 698 -2.65 3.54 23.64
N ARG A 699 -2.74 3.07 22.39
CA ARG A 699 -3.77 2.14 21.94
C ARG A 699 -3.26 0.71 22.02
N TYR A 700 -3.88 -0.09 22.85
CA TYR A 700 -3.64 -1.53 22.93
C TYR A 700 -4.56 -2.23 21.94
N ASN A 701 -3.99 -2.89 20.93
CA ASN A 701 -4.74 -3.79 20.05
C ASN A 701 -4.88 -5.14 20.74
N GLN A 702 -6.12 -5.64 20.81
CA GLN A 702 -6.44 -6.80 21.64
C GLN A 702 -7.23 -7.85 20.85
N ILE A 703 -6.90 -9.12 21.12
CA ILE A 703 -7.62 -10.28 20.62
C ILE A 703 -8.07 -11.12 21.80
N GLY A 704 -9.38 -11.06 22.10
CA GLY A 704 -9.90 -11.60 23.35
C GLY A 704 -9.19 -10.94 24.53
N ASP A 705 -8.54 -11.76 25.35
CA ASP A 705 -7.81 -11.36 26.54
C ASP A 705 -6.31 -11.04 26.31
N ALA A 706 -5.83 -11.09 25.07
CA ALA A 706 -4.41 -10.89 24.75
C ALA A 706 -4.16 -9.53 24.09
N VAL A 707 -3.10 -8.83 24.52
CA VAL A 707 -2.52 -7.71 23.76
C VAL A 707 -1.70 -8.27 22.61
N VAL A 708 -1.88 -7.72 21.41
CA VAL A 708 -1.19 -8.19 20.20
C VAL A 708 -0.30 -7.14 19.57
N GLY A 709 -0.50 -5.87 19.92
CA GLY A 709 0.34 -4.76 19.51
C GLY A 709 -0.04 -3.49 20.26
N ILE A 710 0.90 -2.56 20.37
CA ILE A 710 0.72 -1.29 21.06
C ILE A 710 1.03 -0.16 20.08
N ILE A 711 0.14 0.82 19.99
CA ILE A 711 0.34 2.02 19.16
C ILE A 711 0.43 3.22 20.08
N HIS A 712 1.58 3.89 20.09
CA HIS A 712 1.75 5.16 20.77
C HIS A 712 1.46 6.30 19.82
N LYS A 713 0.37 7.02 20.07
CA LYS A 713 -0.11 8.14 19.26
C LYS A 713 0.27 9.44 19.97
N LYS A 714 1.35 10.07 19.52
CA LYS A 714 1.81 11.35 20.08
C LYS A 714 1.24 12.51 19.26
N PRO A 715 0.52 13.47 19.88
CA PRO A 715 0.08 14.67 19.17
C PRO A 715 1.22 15.39 18.45
N LYS A 716 0.89 16.14 17.40
CA LYS A 716 1.85 17.08 16.79
C LYS A 716 2.37 18.03 17.87
N GLU A 717 3.60 18.51 17.74
CA GLU A 717 4.13 19.55 18.64
C GLU A 717 3.16 20.74 18.74
N GLY A 718 2.82 21.13 19.98
CA GLY A 718 1.82 22.15 20.29
C GLY A 718 0.36 21.70 20.27
N GLY A 719 0.07 20.48 19.81
CA GLY A 719 -1.27 19.88 19.82
C GLY A 719 -1.56 19.04 21.07
N ILE A 720 -2.83 18.75 21.31
CA ILE A 720 -3.30 17.94 22.45
C ILE A 720 -4.02 16.66 21.99
N SER A 721 -4.66 16.67 20.81
CA SER A 721 -5.28 15.47 20.21
C SER A 721 -4.32 14.71 19.30
N ALA A 722 -4.40 13.37 19.38
CA ALA A 722 -3.68 12.44 18.51
C ALA A 722 -4.61 11.74 17.49
N VAL A 723 -5.77 12.33 17.18
CA VAL A 723 -6.70 11.80 16.17
C VAL A 723 -6.08 11.83 14.78
N GLY A 724 -6.41 10.83 13.95
CA GLY A 724 -5.90 10.71 12.57
C GLY A 724 -6.15 11.98 11.74
N GLY A 725 -5.14 12.45 11.01
CA GLY A 725 -5.21 13.67 10.21
C GLY A 725 -4.71 14.95 10.92
N THR A 726 -4.46 14.91 12.23
CA THR A 726 -3.97 16.07 13.00
C THR A 726 -2.44 16.27 12.95
N GLY A 727 -1.72 15.42 12.20
CA GLY A 727 -0.26 15.42 12.13
C GLY A 727 0.43 14.73 13.30
N SER A 728 -0.28 13.88 14.04
CA SER A 728 0.26 13.06 15.13
C SER A 728 1.31 12.06 14.62
N ILE A 729 2.27 11.72 15.47
CA ILE A 729 3.32 10.73 15.20
C ILE A 729 2.89 9.40 15.84
N TYR A 730 2.95 8.33 15.06
CA TYR A 730 2.53 7.00 15.46
C TYR A 730 3.76 6.09 15.59
N THR A 731 3.97 5.53 16.77
CA THR A 731 5.03 4.51 17.00
C THR A 731 4.38 3.18 17.32
N TYR A 732 4.86 2.11 16.69
CA TYR A 732 4.31 0.76 16.84
C TYR A 732 5.26 -0.10 17.66
N TYR A 733 4.72 -0.78 18.67
CA TYR A 733 5.45 -1.67 19.56
C TYR A 733 4.81 -3.06 19.59
N GLY A 734 5.62 -4.05 19.93
CA GLY A 734 5.14 -5.40 20.21
C GLY A 734 4.37 -5.48 21.53
N PRO A 735 3.67 -6.61 21.79
CA PRO A 735 2.87 -6.78 23.00
C PRO A 735 3.69 -6.86 24.29
N ASP A 736 4.98 -7.23 24.18
CA ASP A 736 5.90 -7.42 25.31
C ASP A 736 6.83 -6.21 25.55
N GLU A 737 6.49 -5.05 25.00
CA GLU A 737 7.32 -3.83 25.10
C GLU A 737 7.65 -3.46 26.56
N PRO A 738 8.93 -3.50 26.98
CA PRO A 738 9.31 -3.27 28.37
C PRO A 738 8.90 -1.90 28.92
N LYS A 739 8.86 -0.87 28.07
CA LYS A 739 8.47 0.49 28.47
C LYS A 739 7.08 0.55 29.11
N PHE A 740 6.15 -0.29 28.67
CA PHE A 740 4.76 -0.26 29.13
C PHE A 740 4.43 -1.46 30.03
N LYS A 741 5.44 -2.16 30.54
CA LYS A 741 5.27 -3.39 31.30
C LYS A 741 4.37 -3.20 32.53
N ASN A 742 4.52 -2.10 33.26
CA ASN A 742 3.67 -1.79 34.42
C ASN A 742 2.18 -1.68 34.03
N LEU A 743 1.87 -0.90 32.98
CA LEU A 743 0.52 -0.81 32.43
C LEU A 743 0.01 -2.17 31.96
N THR A 744 0.79 -2.89 31.13
CA THR A 744 0.40 -4.18 30.56
C THR A 744 0.09 -5.21 31.64
N ASP A 745 0.94 -5.32 32.66
CA ASP A 745 0.75 -6.26 33.76
C ASP A 745 -0.49 -5.94 34.59
N ASN A 746 -0.66 -4.68 35.00
CA ASN A 746 -1.82 -4.28 35.80
C ASN A 746 -3.11 -4.43 35.00
N PHE A 747 -3.12 -4.00 33.74
CA PHE A 747 -4.30 -4.08 32.91
C PHE A 747 -4.73 -5.54 32.67
N LEU A 748 -3.81 -6.41 32.25
CA LEU A 748 -4.15 -7.80 31.94
C LEU A 748 -4.48 -8.64 33.17
N LYS A 749 -3.79 -8.44 34.30
CA LYS A 749 -3.94 -9.29 35.49
C LYS A 749 -4.96 -8.77 36.49
N ILE A 750 -5.15 -7.45 36.57
CA ILE A 750 -5.98 -6.82 37.61
C ILE A 750 -7.28 -6.28 37.04
N ASP A 751 -7.22 -5.54 35.93
CA ASP A 751 -8.37 -4.81 35.40
C ASP A 751 -9.20 -5.67 34.44
N LEU A 752 -8.58 -6.28 33.43
CA LEU A 752 -9.25 -6.99 32.34
C LEU A 752 -10.28 -8.04 32.81
N PRO A 753 -10.00 -8.90 33.82
CA PRO A 753 -11.00 -9.86 34.32
C PRO A 753 -12.26 -9.23 34.92
N LYS A 754 -12.20 -7.94 35.28
CA LYS A 754 -13.29 -7.20 35.93
C LYS A 754 -14.04 -6.27 34.96
N ILE A 755 -13.52 -6.03 33.75
CA ILE A 755 -14.13 -5.11 32.78
C ILE A 755 -15.52 -5.59 32.38
N MET A 756 -15.66 -6.79 31.84
CA MET A 756 -16.97 -7.28 31.38
C MET A 756 -18.00 -7.32 32.53
N PRO A 757 -17.68 -7.81 33.74
CA PRO A 757 -18.57 -7.68 34.90
C PRO A 757 -18.96 -6.25 35.24
N ALA A 758 -18.01 -5.31 35.29
CA ALA A 758 -18.28 -3.89 35.59
C ALA A 758 -19.21 -3.24 34.57
N LEU A 759 -19.22 -3.75 33.34
CA LEU A 759 -20.07 -3.26 32.25
C LEU A 759 -21.44 -3.96 32.18
N ASP A 760 -21.79 -4.81 33.15
CA ASP A 760 -22.99 -5.64 33.14
C ASP A 760 -23.02 -6.62 31.93
N LEU A 761 -21.86 -7.21 31.63
CA LEU A 761 -21.61 -8.12 30.51
C LEU A 761 -20.89 -9.41 30.95
N ALA A 762 -21.02 -9.82 32.22
CA ALA A 762 -20.30 -10.99 32.76
C ALA A 762 -20.54 -12.29 31.97
N ASP A 763 -21.71 -12.43 31.35
CA ASP A 763 -22.12 -13.60 30.56
C ASP A 763 -21.73 -13.50 29.07
N GLU A 764 -21.15 -12.38 28.63
CA GLU A 764 -20.69 -12.19 27.26
C GLU A 764 -19.17 -12.42 27.17
N PRO A 765 -18.68 -13.06 26.08
CA PRO A 765 -17.24 -13.16 25.87
C PRO A 765 -16.65 -11.78 25.58
N ILE A 766 -15.40 -11.58 26.01
CA ILE A 766 -14.59 -10.43 25.60
C ILE A 766 -14.53 -10.39 24.06
N PRO A 767 -14.60 -9.20 23.41
CA PRO A 767 -14.53 -9.12 21.95
C PRO A 767 -13.30 -9.79 21.33
N LEU A 768 -13.47 -10.35 20.13
CA LEU A 768 -12.37 -10.98 19.40
C LEU A 768 -11.35 -9.99 18.84
N TRP A 769 -11.77 -8.78 18.47
CA TRP A 769 -10.88 -7.70 18.02
C TRP A 769 -11.40 -6.38 18.58
N TRP A 770 -10.61 -5.75 19.43
CA TRP A 770 -10.98 -4.51 20.12
C TRP A 770 -9.73 -3.75 20.55
N THR A 771 -9.92 -2.52 21.01
CA THR A 771 -8.84 -1.71 21.57
C THR A 771 -9.23 -1.06 22.87
N THR A 772 -8.20 -0.82 23.68
CA THR A 772 -8.25 0.06 24.84
C THR A 772 -7.23 1.18 24.65
N ASP A 773 -7.68 2.42 24.79
CA ASP A 773 -6.83 3.59 24.61
C ASP A 773 -6.54 4.20 26.00
N PHE A 774 -5.26 4.33 26.35
CA PHE A 774 -4.78 4.74 27.67
C PHE A 774 -4.10 6.11 27.64
N ILE A 775 -4.33 6.85 28.71
CA ILE A 775 -3.76 8.18 28.95
C ILE A 775 -2.99 8.13 30.26
N LEU A 776 -1.79 8.71 30.26
CA LEU A 776 -0.96 8.80 31.46
C LEU A 776 -1.50 9.89 32.40
N ALA A 777 -1.84 9.50 33.62
CA ALA A 777 -2.53 10.34 34.58
C ALA A 777 -1.68 10.71 35.81
N SER A 778 -0.59 10.00 36.08
CA SER A 778 0.36 10.36 37.13
C SER A 778 1.13 11.65 36.78
N PRO A 779 1.65 12.39 37.78
CA PRO A 779 2.46 13.58 37.55
C PRO A 779 3.67 13.34 36.63
N GLU A 780 4.20 14.41 36.06
CA GLU A 780 5.47 14.36 35.33
C GLU A 780 6.61 13.96 36.28
N GLY A 781 7.52 13.11 35.81
CA GLY A 781 8.63 12.58 36.61
C GLY A 781 8.28 11.38 37.51
N THR A 782 7.03 10.90 37.52
CA THR A 782 6.69 9.61 38.16
C THR A 782 7.48 8.47 37.50
N PRO A 783 8.17 7.61 38.27
CA PRO A 783 8.85 6.43 37.74
C PRO A 783 7.89 5.51 36.98
N ALA A 784 8.35 4.89 35.88
CA ALA A 784 7.50 4.08 34.99
C ALA A 784 6.77 2.93 35.71
N GLU A 785 7.41 2.35 36.74
CA GLU A 785 6.86 1.33 37.62
C GLU A 785 5.76 1.83 38.57
N GLU A 786 5.64 3.13 38.78
CA GLU A 786 4.64 3.80 39.62
C GLU A 786 3.60 4.58 38.79
N GLU A 787 3.78 4.66 37.47
CA GLU A 787 2.88 5.39 36.58
C GLU A 787 1.45 4.86 36.65
N LYS A 788 0.50 5.79 36.77
CA LYS A 788 -0.93 5.49 36.70
C LYS A 788 -1.46 5.85 35.32
N TRP A 789 -1.92 4.83 34.61
CA TRP A 789 -2.56 4.94 33.30
C TRP A 789 -4.07 4.76 33.44
N ILE A 790 -4.85 5.59 32.76
CA ILE A 790 -6.31 5.54 32.80
C ILE A 790 -6.89 5.33 31.40
N VAL A 791 -8.04 4.64 31.33
CA VAL A 791 -8.72 4.41 30.06
C VAL A 791 -9.40 5.70 29.58
N GLY A 792 -9.10 6.09 28.35
CA GLY A 792 -9.76 7.16 27.62
C GLY A 792 -10.97 6.68 26.80
N GLU A 793 -10.88 5.45 26.26
CA GLU A 793 -11.97 4.76 25.56
C GLU A 793 -11.73 3.25 25.39
N PHE A 794 -12.83 2.51 25.21
CA PHE A 794 -12.84 1.15 24.66
C PHE A 794 -13.48 1.18 23.27
N ASN A 795 -12.86 0.52 22.29
CA ASN A 795 -13.44 0.34 20.96
C ASN A 795 -13.61 -1.14 20.68
N CYS A 796 -14.85 -1.60 20.53
CA CYS A 796 -15.16 -3.02 20.30
C CYS A 796 -15.97 -3.28 19.02
N SER A 797 -16.37 -2.24 18.29
CA SER A 797 -17.10 -2.37 17.02
C SER A 797 -16.27 -1.81 15.88
N CYS A 798 -16.11 -2.62 14.83
CA CYS A 798 -15.50 -2.22 13.55
C CYS A 798 -14.15 -1.49 13.68
N VAL A 799 -13.33 -1.88 14.67
CA VAL A 799 -11.98 -1.34 14.80
C VAL A 799 -11.12 -1.79 13.62
N GLY A 800 -10.31 -0.89 13.10
CA GLY A 800 -9.44 -1.13 11.95
C GLY A 800 -8.11 -1.77 12.31
N ILE A 801 -7.58 -2.64 11.44
CA ILE A 801 -6.17 -3.04 11.48
C ILE A 801 -5.34 -1.99 10.75
N SER A 802 -4.50 -1.21 11.44
CA SER A 802 -3.68 -0.15 10.81
C SER A 802 -2.77 -0.69 9.69
N LYS A 803 -2.32 -1.94 9.82
CA LYS A 803 -1.51 -2.65 8.83
C LYS A 803 -2.26 -2.91 7.51
N CYS A 804 -3.57 -2.78 7.47
CA CYS A 804 -4.35 -2.96 6.24
C CYS A 804 -4.74 -1.64 5.56
N LEU A 805 -4.29 -0.48 6.06
CA LEU A 805 -4.72 0.83 5.54
C LEU A 805 -4.41 1.07 4.07
N ALA A 806 -3.42 0.38 3.48
CA ALA A 806 -3.14 0.46 2.05
C ALA A 806 -4.29 -0.09 1.17
N ALA A 807 -5.15 -0.96 1.71
CA ALA A 807 -6.32 -1.50 1.03
C ALA A 807 -7.57 -0.59 1.14
N TYR A 808 -7.46 0.55 1.81
CA TYR A 808 -8.57 1.47 2.04
C TYR A 808 -8.74 2.46 0.87
N CYS A 809 -9.93 2.48 0.27
CA CYS A 809 -10.26 3.41 -0.81
C CYS A 809 -10.42 4.85 -0.30
N LYS A 810 -9.79 5.77 -1.01
CA LYS A 810 -9.84 7.22 -0.82
C LYS A 810 -9.67 7.90 -2.18
N ASP A 811 -9.87 9.22 -2.25
CA ASP A 811 -9.89 9.98 -3.50
C ASP A 811 -8.61 9.79 -4.35
N ASP A 812 -7.45 9.66 -3.72
CA ASP A 812 -6.15 9.43 -4.37
C ASP A 812 -5.83 7.94 -4.62
N THR A 813 -6.53 7.01 -3.96
CA THR A 813 -6.40 5.55 -4.19
C THR A 813 -7.78 4.88 -4.33
N PRO A 814 -8.60 5.25 -5.33
CA PRO A 814 -10.00 4.83 -5.43
C PRO A 814 -10.16 3.32 -5.73
N ASN A 815 -9.08 2.68 -6.19
CA ASN A 815 -9.05 1.26 -6.52
C ASN A 815 -8.31 0.39 -5.49
N ALA A 816 -7.96 0.95 -4.32
CA ALA A 816 -7.24 0.27 -3.26
C ALA A 816 -7.89 -1.09 -2.89
N LYS A 817 -7.07 -2.14 -2.76
CA LYS A 817 -7.50 -3.52 -2.56
C LYS A 817 -6.54 -4.26 -1.62
N PHE A 818 -6.94 -5.45 -1.18
CA PHE A 818 -6.14 -6.29 -0.28
C PHE A 818 -4.71 -6.52 -0.79
N ASP A 819 -4.54 -6.64 -2.12
CA ASP A 819 -3.24 -6.88 -2.72
C ASP A 819 -2.27 -5.71 -2.59
N ASP A 820 -2.76 -4.49 -2.37
CA ASP A 820 -1.95 -3.28 -2.21
C ASP A 820 -1.30 -3.17 -0.81
N ILE A 821 -1.67 -4.06 0.13
CA ILE A 821 -1.01 -4.15 1.44
C ILE A 821 0.39 -4.74 1.25
N ALA A 822 1.40 -4.08 1.83
CA ALA A 822 2.79 -4.54 1.79
C ALA A 822 2.93 -5.94 2.43
N PRO A 823 3.83 -6.81 1.94
CA PRO A 823 3.98 -8.17 2.46
C PRO A 823 4.19 -8.28 3.97
N GLU A 824 5.03 -7.43 4.55
CA GLU A 824 5.31 -7.34 5.99
C GLU A 824 4.05 -6.99 6.80
N ASP A 825 3.22 -6.11 6.27
CA ASP A 825 1.97 -5.69 6.89
C ASP A 825 0.88 -6.76 6.71
N LYS A 826 0.88 -7.50 5.58
CA LYS A 826 0.03 -8.70 5.39
C LYS A 826 0.42 -9.81 6.37
N GLU A 827 1.71 -10.03 6.62
CA GLU A 827 2.19 -11.04 7.57
C GLU A 827 1.74 -10.69 9.00
N GLU A 828 1.89 -9.44 9.41
CA GLU A 828 1.45 -9.00 10.73
C GLU A 828 -0.09 -9.04 10.86
N ALA A 829 -0.83 -8.62 9.83
CA ALA A 829 -2.28 -8.75 9.81
C ALA A 829 -2.73 -10.22 9.83
N LYS A 830 -2.02 -11.11 9.14
CA LYS A 830 -2.25 -12.56 9.18
C LYS A 830 -2.02 -13.09 10.60
N ARG A 831 -0.96 -12.67 11.29
CA ARG A 831 -0.70 -13.05 12.68
C ARG A 831 -1.86 -12.67 13.60
N TYR A 832 -2.42 -11.47 13.44
CA TYR A 832 -3.64 -11.06 14.15
C TYR A 832 -4.83 -11.97 13.79
N GLY A 833 -5.06 -12.19 12.50
CA GLY A 833 -6.11 -13.09 12.01
C GLY A 833 -6.03 -14.49 12.63
N ASP A 834 -4.87 -15.15 12.52
CA ASP A 834 -4.66 -16.50 13.02
C ASP A 834 -4.91 -16.60 14.54
N LEU A 835 -4.42 -15.63 15.32
CA LEU A 835 -4.68 -15.59 16.76
C LEU A 835 -6.17 -15.38 17.08
N MET A 836 -6.86 -14.53 16.32
CA MET A 836 -8.31 -14.35 16.42
C MET A 836 -9.04 -15.66 16.14
N GLY A 837 -8.62 -16.40 15.11
CA GLY A 837 -9.15 -17.72 14.77
C GLY A 837 -8.99 -18.74 15.89
N VAL A 838 -7.80 -18.81 16.50
CA VAL A 838 -7.52 -19.68 17.65
C VAL A 838 -8.41 -19.34 18.84
N LYS A 839 -8.56 -18.05 19.18
CA LYS A 839 -9.40 -17.60 20.29
C LYS A 839 -10.89 -17.87 20.02
N ALA A 840 -11.36 -17.58 18.81
CA ALA A 840 -12.73 -17.86 18.40
C ALA A 840 -13.04 -19.35 18.47
N LEU A 841 -12.16 -20.21 17.94
CA LEU A 841 -12.31 -21.66 18.02
C LEU A 841 -12.41 -22.13 19.48
N GLY A 842 -11.53 -21.64 20.36
CA GLY A 842 -11.56 -21.98 21.78
C GLY A 842 -12.88 -21.61 22.47
N ILE A 843 -13.44 -20.44 22.16
CA ILE A 843 -14.75 -20.01 22.66
C ILE A 843 -15.87 -20.91 22.11
N MET A 844 -15.85 -21.23 20.82
CA MET A 844 -16.86 -22.11 20.20
C MET A 844 -16.80 -23.54 20.73
N GLU A 845 -15.61 -24.10 20.95
CA GLU A 845 -15.44 -25.44 21.53
C GLU A 845 -15.86 -25.47 23.01
N ALA A 846 -15.67 -24.38 23.76
CA ALA A 846 -16.15 -24.26 25.14
C ALA A 846 -17.68 -24.19 25.21
N ALA A 847 -18.33 -23.47 24.29
CA ALA A 847 -19.80 -23.35 24.25
C ALA A 847 -20.52 -24.66 23.84
N LYS A 848 -19.82 -25.62 23.21
CA LYS A 848 -20.35 -26.95 22.89
C LYS A 848 -20.37 -27.92 24.08
N LYS A 849 -19.63 -27.63 25.16
CA LYS A 849 -19.58 -28.44 26.39
C LYS A 849 -20.63 -27.97 27.37
#